data_AF-A0A2G7FLV6-F1
#
_entry.id   AF-A0A2G7FLV6-F1
#
_cell.length_a   1.000
_cell.length_b   1.000
_cell.length_c   1.000
_cell.angle_alpha   90.00
_cell.angle_beta   90.00
_cell.angle_gamma   90.00
#
_symmetry.space_group_name_H-M   'P 1'
#
loop_
_entity.id
_entity.type
_entity.pdbx_description
1 polymer ?
#
loop_
_entity_poly.entity_id
_entity_poly.type
_entity_poly.pdbx_seq_one_letter_code
_entity_poly.pdbx_strand_id
1 'polypeptide(L)'
;MHPTKTICIVGVTGNQGGSVAQRFLQDPTYHVRGLTRDPSSSKAKEFAAQGIEIVQANLDDTSSLKSAFAGANIIFSVTNYWEPFFRADCRQKAAELGISCRKYAYDVEYQQGKNIADAAAATAETLDENGFIVSTLSHARRCSEGKFEELYHFDAKADVFPSYVQSNYPELARKMSCVQTGYFMSSYKLVPDAYFGKADDGSFEMAFPTAPDAAVPHFHVNADMGNFVYAVAKMPAGKSYMAEGTTCSWTEYMRLWSKVNSVPASYRQITLEELIDRTPDAEFGREVGDIDTAWSEPLEFSVRGIDPDIFWDDDGTVYVTSADDARIQHYSLDLQTGETGPVTYLWNGTGGASPEGPHLYRKDDFYYLMIAEGGTELNHAETMVRSRNRTGPWELCPHNPILTNRNTTQYFQTVGHADLFQDGTGNWWAVALSTRSGPEWKNYPMGRETVLAPATWDEGEWPVVQPVRGQMQGPLPRENKDGITGDGSFVDEPDDVTFAPGDSIPSHFLYWRYPKTSNFAVSPQGHPNTLRLTPSLYNITGNASSTPEEGITLLTRRQTDTLFTYSVDVEFDPQVPDEEAGVTLFLTQAQHVDLGLVLLSSKNGASSPAFRLRTEGQGNYEGSLPGKTVPVPEGWRGEPIRFQIQAVSDTQYEFSVASVKTPAQRAVVGYADSRIVSGDTGRFTGTLVGVYATSNGGSGTIDAYISNWRYEGQGQKIN
;
A
#
# COMPACT_ATOMS: atom_id res chain seq x y z
N MET A 1 37.71 -29.74 9.43
CA MET A 1 36.99 -28.80 10.31
C MET A 1 37.29 -27.41 9.82
N HIS A 2 36.29 -26.62 9.45
CA HIS A 2 36.51 -25.21 9.16
C HIS A 2 36.94 -24.52 10.48
N PRO A 3 37.90 -23.57 10.44
CA PRO A 3 38.25 -22.80 11.63
C PRO A 3 37.01 -22.06 12.15
N THR A 4 36.76 -22.16 13.45
CA THR A 4 35.66 -21.45 14.12
C THR A 4 35.86 -19.94 13.96
N LYS A 5 34.85 -19.24 13.46
CA LYS A 5 34.87 -17.79 13.27
C LYS A 5 34.45 -17.09 14.56
N THR A 6 35.05 -15.95 14.89
CA THR A 6 34.63 -15.16 16.07
C THR A 6 33.72 -14.01 15.67
N ILE A 7 32.54 -13.92 16.28
CA ILE A 7 31.68 -12.72 16.21
C ILE A 7 31.79 -11.92 17.52
N CYS A 8 32.16 -10.65 17.40
CA CYS A 8 32.16 -9.68 18.50
C CYS A 8 30.90 -8.82 18.46
N ILE A 9 30.15 -8.77 19.56
CA ILE A 9 28.85 -8.11 19.64
C ILE A 9 28.93 -6.96 20.64
N VAL A 10 28.93 -5.73 20.14
CA VAL A 10 28.82 -4.52 20.97
C VAL A 10 27.42 -4.43 21.55
N GLY A 11 27.31 -4.11 22.85
CA GLY A 11 26.01 -3.93 23.51
C GLY A 11 25.24 -5.25 23.68
N VAL A 12 25.94 -6.35 23.99
CA VAL A 12 25.34 -7.70 24.07
C VAL A 12 24.15 -7.77 25.04
N THR A 13 24.17 -7.01 26.13
CA THR A 13 23.08 -6.97 27.12
C THR A 13 21.90 -6.08 26.68
N GLY A 14 22.00 -5.40 25.54
CA GLY A 14 20.92 -4.58 24.97
C GLY A 14 19.85 -5.40 24.24
N ASN A 15 18.94 -4.70 23.56
CA ASN A 15 17.87 -5.34 22.78
C ASN A 15 18.41 -5.98 21.50
N GLN A 16 19.15 -5.22 20.70
CA GLN A 16 19.73 -5.66 19.44
C GLN A 16 20.85 -6.68 19.66
N GLY A 17 21.88 -6.33 20.43
CA GLY A 17 23.04 -7.19 20.67
C GLY A 17 22.67 -8.54 21.30
N GLY A 18 21.67 -8.56 22.19
CA GLY A 18 21.18 -9.81 22.77
C GLY A 18 20.52 -10.72 21.74
N SER A 19 19.73 -10.16 20.82
CA SER A 19 19.10 -10.90 19.71
C SER A 19 20.16 -11.49 18.77
N VAL A 20 21.17 -10.69 18.40
CA VAL A 20 22.30 -11.14 17.58
C VAL A 20 23.06 -12.27 18.26
N ALA A 21 23.36 -12.15 19.55
CA ALA A 21 24.09 -13.18 20.29
C ALA A 21 23.33 -14.49 20.32
N GLN A 22 22.03 -14.45 20.61
CA GLN A 22 21.16 -15.63 20.60
C GLN A 22 21.12 -16.32 19.25
N ARG A 23 21.05 -15.56 18.16
CA ARG A 23 20.99 -16.13 16.82
C ARG A 23 22.30 -16.79 16.40
N PHE A 24 23.43 -16.14 16.63
CA PHE A 24 24.74 -16.68 16.28
C PHE A 24 25.16 -17.86 17.17
N LEU A 25 24.70 -17.91 18.42
CA LEU A 25 24.96 -19.04 19.33
C LEU A 25 24.37 -20.37 18.82
N GLN A 26 23.34 -20.32 17.96
CA GLN A 26 22.74 -21.50 17.35
C GLN A 26 23.58 -22.08 16.20
N ASP A 27 24.60 -21.36 15.73
CA ASP A 27 25.46 -21.80 14.63
C ASP A 27 26.85 -22.19 15.17
N PRO A 28 27.20 -23.49 15.17
CA PRO A 28 28.46 -23.97 15.74
C PRO A 28 29.71 -23.53 14.96
N THR A 29 29.54 -22.89 13.80
CA THR A 29 30.67 -22.28 13.07
C THR A 29 31.19 -21.01 13.75
N TYR A 30 30.40 -20.41 14.66
CA TYR A 30 30.74 -19.18 15.35
C TYR A 30 31.04 -19.39 16.84
N HIS A 31 32.10 -18.73 17.29
CA HIS A 31 32.35 -18.40 18.68
C HIS A 31 31.79 -17.01 18.96
N VAL A 32 30.89 -16.88 19.94
CA VAL A 32 30.18 -15.63 20.24
C VAL A 32 30.87 -14.91 21.40
N ARG A 33 31.39 -13.71 21.12
CA ARG A 33 31.98 -12.80 22.10
C ARG A 33 31.07 -11.58 22.30
N GLY A 34 30.47 -11.48 23.49
CA GLY A 34 29.60 -10.38 23.88
C GLY A 34 30.33 -9.30 24.70
N LEU A 35 30.21 -8.04 24.29
CA LEU A 35 30.86 -6.91 24.95
C LEU A 35 29.87 -6.16 25.86
N THR A 36 30.27 -5.89 27.09
CA THR A 36 29.50 -5.12 28.08
C THR A 36 30.40 -4.29 28.98
N ARG A 37 29.89 -3.17 29.51
CA ARG A 37 30.60 -2.38 30.54
C ARG A 37 30.62 -3.08 31.89
N ASP A 38 29.60 -3.91 32.17
CA ASP A 38 29.41 -4.62 33.44
C ASP A 38 29.20 -6.13 33.21
N PRO A 39 30.29 -6.93 33.25
CA PRO A 39 30.23 -8.39 33.18
C PRO A 39 29.50 -9.03 34.36
N SER A 40 29.30 -8.31 35.46
CA SER A 40 28.66 -8.82 36.67
C SER A 40 27.13 -8.68 36.66
N SER A 41 26.58 -7.95 35.69
CA SER A 41 25.14 -7.79 35.51
C SER A 41 24.43 -9.14 35.31
N SER A 42 23.16 -9.22 35.74
CA SER A 42 22.39 -10.47 35.65
C SER A 42 22.32 -11.02 34.23
N LYS A 43 22.06 -10.14 33.24
CA LYS A 43 21.97 -10.54 31.83
C LYS A 43 23.31 -11.01 31.25
N ALA A 44 24.44 -10.41 31.68
CA ALA A 44 25.76 -10.88 31.29
C ALA A 44 26.05 -12.28 31.87
N LYS A 45 25.70 -12.53 33.13
CA LYS A 45 25.81 -13.85 33.76
C LYS A 45 24.94 -14.90 33.07
N GLU A 46 23.72 -14.54 32.69
CA GLU A 46 22.81 -15.42 31.93
C GLU A 46 23.38 -15.80 30.56
N PHE A 47 23.96 -14.86 29.82
CA PHE A 47 24.60 -15.16 28.54
C PHE A 47 25.90 -15.95 28.69
N ALA A 48 26.70 -15.68 29.72
CA ALA A 48 27.87 -16.50 30.04
C ALA A 48 27.48 -17.96 30.31
N ALA A 49 26.39 -18.19 31.06
CA ALA A 49 25.88 -19.53 31.34
C ALA A 49 25.38 -20.27 30.08
N GLN A 50 25.06 -19.55 29.01
CA GLN A 50 24.65 -20.11 27.71
C GLN A 50 25.83 -20.36 26.76
N GLY A 51 27.06 -20.03 27.16
CA GLY A 51 28.27 -20.27 26.36
C GLY A 51 28.77 -19.05 25.57
N ILE A 52 28.22 -17.85 25.82
CA ILE A 52 28.74 -16.60 25.23
C ILE A 52 29.96 -16.13 26.04
N GLU A 53 31.07 -15.84 25.38
CA GLU A 53 32.24 -15.22 26.00
C GLU A 53 31.91 -13.76 26.35
N ILE A 54 31.83 -13.42 27.63
CA ILE A 54 31.58 -12.05 28.07
C ILE A 54 32.90 -11.32 28.30
N VAL A 55 33.10 -10.22 27.57
CA VAL A 55 34.29 -9.37 27.66
C VAL A 55 33.90 -7.97 28.15
N GLN A 56 34.65 -7.46 29.12
CA GLN A 56 34.48 -6.08 29.57
C GLN A 56 35.05 -5.12 28.53
N ALA A 57 34.23 -4.21 28.02
CA ALA A 57 34.66 -3.16 27.11
C ALA A 57 33.85 -1.88 27.37
N ASN A 58 34.51 -0.73 27.22
CA ASN A 58 33.90 0.58 27.37
C ASN A 58 33.97 1.35 26.05
N LEU A 59 32.84 1.90 25.59
CA LEU A 59 32.77 2.66 24.35
C LEU A 59 33.55 3.99 24.43
N ASP A 60 33.82 4.47 25.64
CA ASP A 60 34.66 5.66 25.87
C ASP A 60 36.16 5.32 25.94
N ASP A 61 36.54 4.04 25.88
CA ASP A 61 37.93 3.57 25.88
C ASP A 61 38.23 2.71 24.66
N THR A 62 38.75 3.35 23.61
CA THR A 62 39.15 2.71 22.36
C THR A 62 40.17 1.58 22.54
N SER A 63 41.01 1.60 23.59
CA SER A 63 41.98 0.53 23.84
C SER A 63 41.30 -0.74 24.33
N SER A 64 40.25 -0.61 25.15
CA SER A 64 39.41 -1.73 25.57
C SER A 64 38.69 -2.37 24.38
N LEU A 65 38.18 -1.56 23.44
CA LEU A 65 37.53 -2.04 22.22
C LEU A 65 38.50 -2.75 21.27
N LYS A 66 39.69 -2.20 21.04
CA LYS A 66 40.75 -2.85 20.23
C LYS A 66 41.10 -4.22 20.79
N SER A 67 41.23 -4.31 22.12
CA SER A 67 41.51 -5.59 22.79
C SER A 67 40.36 -6.59 22.63
N ALA A 68 39.11 -6.13 22.73
CA ALA A 68 37.93 -6.98 22.58
C ALA A 68 37.69 -7.43 21.13
N PHE A 69 38.04 -6.62 20.13
CA PHE A 69 37.89 -6.95 18.71
C PHE A 69 39.02 -7.81 18.16
N ALA A 70 40.15 -7.92 18.85
CA ALA A 70 41.28 -8.73 18.38
C ALA A 70 40.85 -10.16 17.96
N GLY A 71 41.17 -10.50 16.71
CA GLY A 71 40.86 -11.79 16.09
C GLY A 71 39.41 -12.00 15.66
N ALA A 72 38.57 -10.96 15.67
CA ALA A 72 37.20 -11.06 15.19
C ALA A 72 37.16 -11.30 13.67
N ASN A 73 36.22 -12.15 13.24
CA ASN A 73 35.83 -12.28 11.83
C ASN A 73 34.61 -11.43 11.51
N ILE A 74 33.73 -11.25 12.49
CA ILE A 74 32.54 -10.40 12.39
C ILE A 74 32.48 -9.50 13.62
N ILE A 75 32.14 -8.23 13.42
CA ILE A 75 31.79 -7.27 14.47
C ILE A 75 30.38 -6.78 14.18
N PHE A 76 29.47 -6.97 15.14
CA PHE A 76 28.19 -6.30 15.16
C PHE A 76 28.26 -5.10 16.11
N SER A 77 27.94 -3.91 15.61
CA SER A 77 27.94 -2.67 16.37
C SER A 77 26.54 -2.08 16.55
N VAL A 78 26.26 -1.57 17.74
CA VAL A 78 25.12 -0.69 18.03
C VAL A 78 25.54 0.36 19.05
N THR A 79 25.09 1.59 18.85
CA THR A 79 25.25 2.71 19.78
C THR A 79 23.91 3.11 20.39
N ASN A 80 23.92 3.84 21.51
CA ASN A 80 22.70 4.18 22.26
C ASN A 80 22.62 5.67 22.61
N TYR A 81 21.91 6.44 21.80
CA TYR A 81 21.54 7.84 22.03
C TYR A 81 20.76 8.09 23.33
N TRP A 82 19.81 7.21 23.65
CA TRP A 82 18.85 7.45 24.72
C TRP A 82 19.49 7.36 26.12
N GLU A 83 20.59 6.60 26.27
CA GLU A 83 21.30 6.52 27.56
C GLU A 83 21.88 7.88 28.01
N PRO A 84 22.73 8.57 27.22
CA PRO A 84 23.21 9.90 27.59
C PRO A 84 22.09 10.95 27.55
N PHE A 85 21.04 10.77 26.74
CA PHE A 85 19.88 11.67 26.74
C PHE A 85 19.15 11.67 28.10
N PHE A 86 18.88 10.51 28.70
CA PHE A 86 18.12 10.41 29.96
C PHE A 86 18.97 10.54 31.22
N ARG A 87 20.28 10.31 31.13
CA ARG A 87 21.17 10.35 32.31
C ARG A 87 21.30 11.75 32.92
N ALA A 88 21.04 11.85 34.22
CA ALA A 88 21.07 13.11 34.96
C ALA A 88 22.45 13.80 34.91
N ASP A 89 23.55 13.03 34.98
CA ASP A 89 24.90 13.58 34.91
C ASP A 89 25.25 14.12 33.51
N CYS A 90 24.75 13.49 32.45
CA CYS A 90 24.88 13.97 31.08
C CYS A 90 24.08 15.26 30.86
N ARG A 91 22.85 15.34 31.39
CA ARG A 91 22.03 16.57 31.33
C ARG A 91 22.65 17.73 32.09
N GLN A 92 23.22 17.46 33.26
CA GLN A 92 23.95 18.49 34.01
C GLN A 92 25.12 19.04 33.19
N LYS A 93 25.91 18.16 32.54
CA LYS A 93 27.01 18.58 31.66
C LYS A 93 26.51 19.35 30.44
N ALA A 94 25.40 18.95 29.84
CA ALA A 94 24.78 19.69 28.73
C ALA A 94 24.44 21.13 29.16
N ALA A 95 23.85 21.29 30.34
CA ALA A 95 23.55 22.60 30.92
C ALA A 95 24.82 23.42 31.22
N GLU A 96 25.87 22.81 31.76
CA GLU A 96 27.17 23.45 32.01
C GLU A 96 27.84 23.93 30.70
N LEU A 97 27.63 23.21 29.60
CA LEU A 97 28.13 23.56 28.26
C LEU A 97 27.23 24.52 27.49
N GLY A 98 26.03 24.81 27.99
CA GLY A 98 25.06 25.68 27.31
C GLY A 98 24.45 25.09 26.04
N ILE A 99 24.37 23.75 25.94
CA ILE A 99 23.76 23.04 24.80
C ILE A 99 22.56 22.20 25.24
N SER A 100 21.69 21.82 24.30
CA SER A 100 20.56 20.94 24.60
C SER A 100 21.03 19.55 25.03
N CYS A 101 20.23 18.86 25.85
CA CYS A 101 20.51 17.48 26.22
C CYS A 101 20.51 16.55 24.99
N ARG A 102 19.69 16.85 23.97
CA ARG A 102 19.68 16.18 22.66
C ARG A 102 21.05 16.28 21.96
N LYS A 103 21.58 17.50 21.85
CA LYS A 103 22.90 17.74 21.24
C LYS A 103 24.04 17.08 22.03
N TYR A 104 23.98 17.11 23.37
CA TYR A 104 24.99 16.44 24.19
C TYR A 104 24.94 14.91 23.99
N ALA A 105 23.74 14.33 23.91
CA ALA A 105 23.57 12.91 23.61
C ALA A 105 24.14 12.53 22.23
N TYR A 106 23.95 13.39 21.22
CA TYR A 106 24.61 13.25 19.91
C TYR A 106 26.14 13.22 20.07
N ASP A 107 26.72 14.17 20.82
CA ASP A 107 28.18 14.26 20.95
C ASP A 107 28.78 13.02 21.60
N VAL A 108 28.12 12.49 22.63
CA VAL A 108 28.52 11.25 23.29
C VAL A 108 28.42 10.07 22.33
N GLU A 109 27.27 9.90 21.66
CA GLU A 109 27.04 8.77 20.77
C GLU A 109 27.97 8.79 19.56
N TYR A 110 28.16 9.96 18.95
CA TYR A 110 29.07 10.18 17.83
C TYR A 110 30.52 9.80 18.22
N GLN A 111 30.99 10.25 19.39
CA GLN A 111 32.33 9.89 19.88
C GLN A 111 32.47 8.38 20.15
N GLN A 112 31.44 7.75 20.72
CA GLN A 112 31.44 6.30 20.95
C GLN A 112 31.43 5.51 19.64
N GLY A 113 30.65 5.93 18.64
CA GLY A 113 30.64 5.33 17.31
C GLY A 113 32.00 5.44 16.63
N LYS A 114 32.67 6.60 16.73
CA LYS A 114 34.06 6.77 16.23
C LYS A 114 35.03 5.82 16.91
N ASN A 115 34.96 5.68 18.23
CA ASN A 115 35.83 4.76 18.97
C ASN A 115 35.62 3.30 18.51
N ILE A 116 34.37 2.92 18.19
CA ILE A 116 34.08 1.59 17.61
C ILE A 116 34.70 1.48 16.21
N ALA A 117 34.52 2.47 15.34
CA ALA A 117 35.11 2.49 14.01
C ALA A 117 36.65 2.40 14.05
N ASP A 118 37.31 3.19 14.90
CA ASP A 118 38.76 3.20 15.10
C ASP A 118 39.28 1.84 15.60
N ALA A 119 38.54 1.19 16.49
CA ALA A 119 38.89 -0.14 16.99
C ALA A 119 38.66 -1.24 15.95
N ALA A 120 37.56 -1.17 15.20
CA ALA A 120 37.24 -2.11 14.13
C ALA A 120 38.24 -2.00 12.97
N ALA A 121 38.69 -0.79 12.64
CA ALA A 121 39.72 -0.54 11.62
C ALA A 121 41.04 -1.24 11.96
N ALA A 122 41.43 -1.25 13.24
CA ALA A 122 42.60 -1.98 13.71
C ALA A 122 42.47 -3.52 13.60
N THR A 123 41.28 -4.03 13.30
CA THR A 123 40.95 -5.46 13.14
C THR A 123 40.58 -5.80 11.69
N ALA A 124 40.63 -4.83 10.75
CA ALA A 124 40.11 -4.98 9.40
C ALA A 124 40.71 -6.16 8.62
N GLU A 125 41.96 -6.52 8.90
CA GLU A 125 42.65 -7.66 8.27
C GLU A 125 41.98 -9.02 8.57
N THR A 126 41.44 -9.22 9.77
CA THR A 126 40.84 -10.50 10.18
C THR A 126 39.34 -10.60 9.90
N LEU A 127 38.70 -9.46 9.57
CA LEU A 127 37.29 -9.41 9.23
C LEU A 127 37.00 -10.15 7.92
N ASP A 128 35.86 -10.83 7.87
CA ASP A 128 35.29 -11.39 6.64
C ASP A 128 34.96 -10.28 5.63
N GLU A 129 34.65 -10.66 4.38
CA GLU A 129 34.28 -9.71 3.32
C GLU A 129 33.13 -8.78 3.70
N ASN A 130 32.19 -9.25 4.52
CA ASN A 130 31.14 -8.44 5.14
C ASN A 130 31.18 -8.54 6.67
N GLY A 131 32.39 -8.38 7.21
CA GLY A 131 32.68 -8.60 8.63
C GLY A 131 32.36 -7.43 9.55
N PHE A 132 31.96 -6.25 9.06
CA PHE A 132 31.59 -5.13 9.92
C PHE A 132 30.12 -4.71 9.73
N ILE A 133 29.24 -5.18 10.60
CA ILE A 133 27.80 -4.94 10.49
C ILE A 133 27.41 -3.93 11.55
N VAL A 134 26.84 -2.82 11.11
CA VAL A 134 26.55 -1.68 11.99
C VAL A 134 25.06 -1.37 12.00
N SER A 135 24.47 -1.36 13.19
CA SER A 135 23.14 -0.78 13.38
C SER A 135 23.25 0.73 13.31
N THR A 136 22.58 1.33 12.33
CA THR A 136 22.58 2.78 12.11
C THR A 136 21.17 3.25 11.74
N LEU A 137 21.00 4.55 11.54
CA LEU A 137 19.76 5.16 11.04
C LEU A 137 20.06 6.01 9.80
N SER A 138 19.01 6.45 9.11
CA SER A 138 19.15 7.37 7.98
C SER A 138 19.68 8.72 8.47
N HIS A 139 20.45 9.42 7.63
CA HIS A 139 20.96 10.74 7.97
C HIS A 139 19.84 11.76 7.80
N ALA A 140 19.07 12.01 8.85
CA ALA A 140 17.90 12.87 8.85
C ALA A 140 18.14 14.21 8.15
N ARG A 141 19.18 14.95 8.56
CA ARG A 141 19.51 16.24 7.93
C ARG A 141 19.77 16.16 6.43
N ARG A 142 20.43 15.09 5.94
CA ARG A 142 20.67 14.93 4.50
C ARG A 142 19.41 14.45 3.78
N CYS A 143 18.69 13.50 4.36
CA CYS A 143 17.47 12.93 3.80
C CYS A 143 16.33 13.94 3.71
N SER A 144 16.34 14.97 4.55
CA SER A 144 15.34 16.04 4.56
C SER A 144 15.85 17.38 4.00
N GLU A 145 17.02 17.38 3.35
CA GLU A 145 17.75 18.57 2.87
C GLU A 145 17.79 19.76 3.84
N GLY A 146 18.08 19.47 5.11
CA GLY A 146 18.23 20.48 6.15
C GLY A 146 16.94 20.89 6.84
N LYS A 147 15.76 20.37 6.43
CA LYS A 147 14.50 20.60 7.16
C LYS A 147 14.60 20.18 8.64
N PHE A 148 15.16 19.00 8.90
CA PHE A 148 15.45 18.53 10.25
C PHE A 148 16.92 18.80 10.57
N GLU A 149 17.18 19.92 11.24
CA GLU A 149 18.54 20.29 11.63
C GLU A 149 19.01 19.64 12.94
N GLU A 150 18.07 19.18 13.77
CA GLU A 150 18.31 18.74 15.15
C GLU A 150 17.79 17.32 15.45
N LEU A 151 17.58 16.48 14.43
CA LEU A 151 17.19 15.07 14.63
C LEU A 151 18.42 14.20 14.97
N TYR A 152 18.97 14.52 16.13
CA TYR A 152 20.27 14.12 16.63
C TYR A 152 20.41 12.61 16.86
N HIS A 153 19.35 11.91 17.23
CA HIS A 153 19.32 10.45 17.38
C HIS A 153 19.64 9.72 16.07
N PHE A 154 19.18 10.26 14.94
CA PHE A 154 19.42 9.71 13.62
C PHE A 154 20.80 10.11 13.10
N ASP A 155 21.09 11.41 13.16
CA ASP A 155 22.31 11.98 12.60
C ASP A 155 23.57 11.49 13.32
N ALA A 156 23.56 11.31 14.66
CA ALA A 156 24.73 10.83 15.41
C ALA A 156 25.22 9.47 14.89
N LYS A 157 24.29 8.59 14.51
CA LYS A 157 24.60 7.26 13.95
C LYS A 157 25.09 7.39 12.51
N ALA A 158 24.37 8.16 11.68
CA ALA A 158 24.66 8.28 10.25
C ALA A 158 25.95 9.03 9.93
N ASP A 159 26.35 9.97 10.81
CA ASP A 159 27.62 10.69 10.74
C ASP A 159 28.81 9.78 11.04
N VAL A 160 28.62 8.69 11.78
CA VAL A 160 29.65 7.66 11.94
C VAL A 160 29.54 6.59 10.85
N PHE A 161 28.35 6.02 10.71
CA PHE A 161 28.05 4.86 9.88
C PHE A 161 27.02 5.23 8.80
N PRO A 162 27.43 5.46 7.53
CA PRO A 162 28.74 5.13 6.98
C PRO A 162 29.75 6.30 6.93
N SER A 163 29.35 7.54 7.24
CA SER A 163 30.11 8.74 6.82
C SER A 163 31.57 8.77 7.34
N TYR A 164 31.77 8.69 8.66
CA TYR A 164 33.12 8.70 9.24
C TYR A 164 33.98 7.52 8.77
N VAL A 165 33.40 6.32 8.70
CA VAL A 165 34.11 5.10 8.26
C VAL A 165 34.57 5.23 6.81
N GLN A 166 33.71 5.70 5.92
CA GLN A 166 34.06 5.89 4.51
C GLN A 166 35.18 6.91 4.32
N SER A 167 35.14 8.03 5.04
CA SER A 167 36.15 9.09 4.92
C SER A 167 37.50 8.72 5.51
N ASN A 168 37.54 7.93 6.60
CA ASN A 168 38.78 7.70 7.36
C ASN A 168 39.36 6.29 7.19
N TYR A 169 38.52 5.28 6.88
CA TYR A 169 38.93 3.87 6.80
C TYR A 169 38.33 3.17 5.58
N PRO A 170 38.77 3.48 4.34
CA PRO A 170 38.21 2.89 3.12
C PRO A 170 38.26 1.35 3.08
N GLU A 171 39.29 0.73 3.68
CA GLU A 171 39.41 -0.73 3.77
C GLU A 171 38.33 -1.33 4.68
N LEU A 172 38.06 -0.71 5.83
CA LEU A 172 36.96 -1.13 6.71
C LEU A 172 35.61 -0.87 6.04
N ALA A 173 35.46 0.26 5.36
CA ALA A 173 34.23 0.62 4.65
C ALA A 173 33.85 -0.42 3.58
N ARG A 174 34.84 -0.99 2.87
CA ARG A 174 34.61 -2.08 1.90
C ARG A 174 34.12 -3.38 2.54
N LYS A 175 34.29 -3.54 3.85
CA LYS A 175 33.84 -4.71 4.62
C LYS A 175 32.59 -4.46 5.46
N MET A 176 31.95 -3.31 5.26
CA MET A 176 30.87 -2.82 6.11
C MET A 176 29.51 -2.94 5.43
N SER A 177 28.48 -3.30 6.20
CA SER A 177 27.08 -3.14 5.82
C SER A 177 26.29 -2.45 6.94
N CYS A 178 25.38 -1.57 6.55
CA CYS A 178 24.52 -0.83 7.46
C CYS A 178 23.17 -1.55 7.60
N VAL A 179 22.73 -1.79 8.83
CA VAL A 179 21.39 -2.29 9.13
C VAL A 179 20.63 -1.16 9.82
N GLN A 180 19.65 -0.62 9.12
CA GLN A 180 18.65 0.28 9.66
C GLN A 180 17.49 -0.54 10.23
N THR A 181 16.74 0.05 11.14
CA THR A 181 15.64 -0.66 11.81
C THR A 181 14.35 0.12 11.67
N GLY A 182 13.25 -0.61 11.45
CA GLY A 182 11.91 -0.09 11.65
C GLY A 182 11.64 0.29 13.11
N TYR A 183 10.47 0.87 13.33
CA TYR A 183 9.99 1.30 14.63
C TYR A 183 9.91 0.12 15.61
N PHE A 184 10.60 0.20 16.75
CA PHE A 184 10.55 -0.89 17.71
C PHE A 184 9.15 -0.96 18.33
N MET A 185 8.49 -2.11 18.20
CA MET A 185 7.19 -2.35 18.86
C MET A 185 7.27 -2.23 20.39
N SER A 186 8.47 -2.25 20.96
CA SER A 186 8.73 -2.05 22.40
C SER A 186 8.96 -0.58 22.82
N SER A 187 9.00 0.36 21.88
CA SER A 187 9.31 1.78 22.14
C SER A 187 8.27 2.46 23.03
N TYR A 188 7.05 1.92 23.14
CA TYR A 188 6.07 2.39 24.12
C TYR A 188 6.60 2.44 25.55
N LYS A 189 7.64 1.65 25.88
CA LYS A 189 8.27 1.68 27.21
C LYS A 189 9.03 2.99 27.50
N LEU A 190 9.38 3.75 26.46
CA LEU A 190 10.05 5.05 26.60
C LEU A 190 9.06 6.16 26.98
N VAL A 191 7.87 6.14 26.38
CA VAL A 191 6.79 7.11 26.64
C VAL A 191 5.44 6.40 26.72
N PRO A 192 5.19 5.65 27.81
CA PRO A 192 4.00 4.79 27.91
C PRO A 192 2.69 5.56 27.79
N ASP A 193 2.62 6.76 28.38
CA ASP A 193 1.41 7.58 28.37
C ASP A 193 1.11 8.23 27.00
N ALA A 194 2.12 8.36 26.14
CA ALA A 194 1.95 8.85 24.75
C ALA A 194 1.52 7.73 23.80
N TYR A 195 2.01 6.51 24.03
CA TYR A 195 1.62 5.32 23.25
C TYR A 195 0.25 4.77 23.61
N PHE A 196 -0.04 4.70 24.91
CA PHE A 196 -1.22 4.03 25.44
C PHE A 196 -1.88 4.92 26.49
N GLY A 197 -2.35 6.09 26.06
CA GLY A 197 -3.08 7.01 26.93
C GLY A 197 -4.44 6.42 27.28
N LYS A 198 -4.65 6.09 28.56
CA LYS A 198 -5.92 5.52 29.02
C LYS A 198 -6.94 6.63 29.31
N ALA A 199 -8.08 6.58 28.65
CA ALA A 199 -9.21 7.47 28.89
C ALA A 199 -10.05 7.04 30.11
N ASP A 200 -10.90 7.95 30.60
CA ASP A 200 -11.77 7.72 31.77
C ASP A 200 -12.78 6.58 31.55
N ASP A 201 -13.17 6.33 30.30
CA ASP A 201 -14.06 5.23 29.91
C ASP A 201 -13.33 3.88 29.80
N GLY A 202 -12.02 3.86 30.02
CA GLY A 202 -11.16 2.68 29.95
C GLY A 202 -10.62 2.35 28.56
N SER A 203 -10.95 3.13 27.52
CA SER A 203 -10.35 3.03 26.20
C SER A 203 -8.90 3.55 26.18
N PHE A 204 -8.14 3.17 25.15
CA PHE A 204 -6.77 3.61 24.94
C PHE A 204 -6.63 4.44 23.67
N GLU A 205 -6.01 5.62 23.75
CA GLU A 205 -5.66 6.44 22.60
C GLU A 205 -4.13 6.46 22.43
N MET A 206 -3.69 6.18 21.21
CA MET A 206 -2.34 6.50 20.75
C MET A 206 -2.37 7.80 19.95
N ALA A 207 -1.42 8.71 20.19
CA ALA A 207 -1.43 10.00 19.52
C ALA A 207 -0.02 10.46 19.11
N PHE A 208 0.20 10.56 17.80
CA PHE A 208 1.47 10.97 17.20
C PHE A 208 1.25 11.89 15.99
N PRO A 209 2.31 12.60 15.53
CA PRO A 209 2.23 13.44 14.33
C PRO A 209 2.04 12.70 13.01
N THR A 210 2.37 11.40 12.96
CA THR A 210 2.27 10.59 11.75
C THR A 210 0.83 10.52 11.23
N ALA A 211 0.65 10.60 9.91
CA ALA A 211 -0.67 10.41 9.31
C ALA A 211 -1.26 9.03 9.68
N PRO A 212 -2.57 8.93 9.99
CA PRO A 212 -3.19 7.70 10.51
C PRO A 212 -2.97 6.47 9.63
N ASP A 213 -2.92 6.68 8.31
CA ASP A 213 -2.84 5.62 7.31
C ASP A 213 -1.45 5.52 6.64
N ALA A 214 -0.46 6.30 7.10
CA ALA A 214 0.92 6.18 6.61
C ALA A 214 1.49 4.82 6.96
N ALA A 215 2.20 4.20 6.02
CA ALA A 215 2.88 2.94 6.23
C ALA A 215 4.03 3.11 7.22
N VAL A 216 4.00 2.41 8.36
CA VAL A 216 5.08 2.46 9.35
C VAL A 216 5.77 1.10 9.39
N PRO A 217 7.10 1.05 9.20
CA PRO A 217 7.85 -0.20 9.32
C PRO A 217 7.96 -0.56 10.80
N HIS A 218 7.38 -1.68 11.23
CA HIS A 218 7.41 -2.14 12.62
C HIS A 218 8.42 -3.27 12.80
N PHE A 219 9.09 -3.28 13.95
CA PHE A 219 10.18 -4.22 14.19
C PHE A 219 10.16 -4.80 15.60
N HIS A 220 10.11 -6.13 15.72
CA HIS A 220 10.24 -6.81 17.00
C HIS A 220 11.73 -7.09 17.28
N VAL A 221 12.44 -6.01 17.63
CA VAL A 221 13.92 -5.98 17.75
C VAL A 221 14.55 -7.16 18.49
N ASN A 222 13.94 -7.66 19.56
CA ASN A 222 14.50 -8.76 20.34
C ASN A 222 14.39 -10.12 19.63
N ALA A 223 13.38 -10.31 18.78
CA ALA A 223 13.15 -11.57 18.05
C ALA A 223 13.81 -11.54 16.67
N ASP A 224 13.81 -10.39 16.01
CA ASP A 224 14.10 -10.31 14.58
C ASP A 224 15.55 -9.92 14.27
N MET A 225 16.15 -9.02 15.08
CA MET A 225 17.44 -8.41 14.76
C MET A 225 18.56 -9.42 14.54
N GLY A 226 18.61 -10.48 15.34
CA GLY A 226 19.60 -11.53 15.17
C GLY A 226 19.50 -12.23 13.82
N ASN A 227 18.28 -12.51 13.33
CA ASN A 227 18.07 -13.16 12.03
C ASN A 227 18.51 -12.25 10.88
N PHE A 228 18.19 -10.95 10.95
CA PHE A 228 18.60 -9.97 9.95
C PHE A 228 20.13 -9.86 9.87
N VAL A 229 20.81 -9.64 11.01
CA VAL A 229 22.27 -9.52 11.05
C VAL A 229 22.94 -10.81 10.56
N TYR A 230 22.41 -11.97 10.94
CA TYR A 230 22.93 -13.27 10.51
C TYR A 230 22.80 -13.48 8.99
N ALA A 231 21.72 -12.99 8.37
CA ALA A 231 21.57 -12.99 6.92
C ALA A 231 22.53 -12.00 6.25
N VAL A 232 22.57 -10.75 6.72
CA VAL A 232 23.44 -9.69 6.18
C VAL A 232 24.91 -10.10 6.22
N ALA A 233 25.37 -10.75 7.30
CA ALA A 233 26.73 -11.28 7.42
C ALA A 233 27.17 -12.22 6.28
N LYS A 234 26.22 -12.79 5.53
CA LYS A 234 26.46 -13.71 4.41
C LYS A 234 26.25 -13.06 3.04
N MET A 235 25.81 -11.81 3.02
CA MET A 235 25.61 -11.03 1.81
C MET A 235 26.88 -10.24 1.45
N PRO A 236 27.01 -9.77 0.19
CA PRO A 236 28.07 -8.84 -0.18
C PRO A 236 28.04 -7.55 0.66
N ALA A 237 29.22 -7.01 0.99
CA ALA A 237 29.34 -5.76 1.71
C ALA A 237 28.98 -4.51 0.89
N GLY A 238 28.88 -3.36 1.55
CA GLY A 238 28.69 -2.05 0.91
C GLY A 238 27.23 -1.66 0.67
N LYS A 239 26.29 -2.29 1.38
CA LYS A 239 24.85 -2.03 1.26
C LYS A 239 24.26 -1.54 2.59
N SER A 240 23.12 -0.85 2.47
CA SER A 240 22.26 -0.49 3.59
C SER A 240 20.96 -1.28 3.48
N TYR A 241 20.54 -1.90 4.58
CA TYR A 241 19.35 -2.75 4.65
C TYR A 241 18.38 -2.20 5.69
N MET A 242 17.09 -2.17 5.38
CA MET A 242 16.03 -1.93 6.37
C MET A 242 15.62 -3.27 7.00
N ALA A 243 15.69 -3.35 8.32
CA ALA A 243 15.17 -4.48 9.09
C ALA A 243 13.79 -4.12 9.66
N GLU A 244 12.75 -4.76 9.12
CA GLU A 244 11.36 -4.66 9.56
C GLU A 244 10.73 -6.06 9.61
N GLY A 245 9.80 -6.27 10.54
CA GLY A 245 9.05 -7.53 10.65
C GLY A 245 7.71 -7.45 9.92
N THR A 246 7.11 -6.27 9.87
CA THR A 246 5.87 -5.98 9.16
C THR A 246 5.77 -4.49 8.89
N THR A 247 4.95 -4.09 7.93
CA THR A 247 4.63 -2.68 7.67
C THR A 247 3.13 -2.49 7.78
N CYS A 248 2.68 -1.59 8.65
CA CYS A 248 1.27 -1.22 8.78
C CYS A 248 1.13 0.18 9.37
N SER A 249 -0.04 0.80 9.18
CA SER A 249 -0.30 2.13 9.72
C SER A 249 -0.52 2.12 11.22
N TRP A 250 -0.42 3.28 11.89
CA TRP A 250 -0.74 3.36 13.31
C TRP A 250 -2.22 3.08 13.61
N THR A 251 -3.13 3.44 12.70
CA THR A 251 -4.55 3.05 12.79
C THR A 251 -4.69 1.54 12.82
N GLU A 252 -4.02 0.85 11.89
CA GLU A 252 -4.06 -0.62 11.82
C GLU A 252 -3.37 -1.26 13.03
N TYR A 253 -2.24 -0.72 13.47
CA TYR A 253 -1.56 -1.16 14.69
C TYR A 253 -2.47 -1.08 15.91
N MET A 254 -3.15 0.06 16.12
CA MET A 254 -4.06 0.24 17.25
C MET A 254 -5.32 -0.63 17.14
N ARG A 255 -5.82 -0.87 15.92
CA ARG A 255 -6.92 -1.82 15.68
C ARG A 255 -6.50 -3.24 16.07
N LEU A 256 -5.32 -3.70 15.65
CA LEU A 256 -4.78 -5.01 16.00
C LEU A 256 -4.51 -5.13 17.50
N TRP A 257 -3.93 -4.10 18.11
CA TRP A 257 -3.69 -4.07 19.56
C TRP A 257 -5.01 -4.15 20.35
N SER A 258 -6.03 -3.39 19.94
CA SER A 258 -7.38 -3.42 20.50
C SER A 258 -7.99 -4.82 20.42
N LYS A 259 -7.91 -5.45 19.23
CA LYS A 259 -8.41 -6.80 18.98
C LYS A 259 -7.72 -7.85 19.86
N VAL A 260 -6.38 -7.81 19.96
CA VAL A 260 -5.59 -8.78 20.74
C VAL A 260 -5.83 -8.62 22.24
N ASN A 261 -5.96 -7.39 22.74
CA ASN A 261 -6.10 -7.12 24.17
C ASN A 261 -7.57 -7.06 24.64
N SER A 262 -8.54 -7.08 23.72
CA SER A 262 -9.97 -6.95 24.04
C SER A 262 -10.31 -5.66 24.80
N VAL A 263 -9.66 -4.54 24.44
CA VAL A 263 -9.93 -3.21 24.99
C VAL A 263 -10.05 -2.21 23.85
N PRO A 264 -11.07 -1.32 23.82
CA PRO A 264 -11.20 -0.31 22.77
C PRO A 264 -9.95 0.54 22.67
N ALA A 265 -9.44 0.73 21.46
CA ALA A 265 -8.33 1.62 21.21
C ALA A 265 -8.43 2.33 19.86
N SER A 266 -7.88 3.54 19.79
CA SER A 266 -7.86 4.37 18.59
C SER A 266 -6.50 5.03 18.40
N TYR A 267 -6.24 5.47 17.16
CA TYR A 267 -5.15 6.36 16.84
C TYR A 267 -5.70 7.76 16.54
N ARG A 268 -5.02 8.80 17.02
CA ARG A 268 -5.33 10.20 16.73
C ARG A 268 -4.08 10.91 16.25
N GLN A 269 -4.09 11.42 15.02
CA GLN A 269 -3.02 12.31 14.56
C GLN A 269 -3.06 13.63 15.35
N ILE A 270 -1.89 14.10 15.79
CA ILE A 270 -1.74 15.35 16.54
C ILE A 270 -0.64 16.23 15.94
N THR A 271 -0.57 17.50 16.33
CA THR A 271 0.54 18.36 15.90
C THR A 271 1.83 18.04 16.66
N LEU A 272 2.99 18.43 16.10
CA LEU A 272 4.27 18.35 16.81
C LEU A 272 4.22 19.09 18.14
N GLU A 273 3.64 20.30 18.18
CA GLU A 273 3.53 21.09 19.41
C GLU A 273 2.66 20.37 20.45
N GLU A 274 1.54 19.77 20.04
CA GLU A 274 0.70 18.97 20.95
C GLU A 274 1.46 17.74 21.50
N LEU A 275 2.29 17.07 20.69
CA LEU A 275 3.12 15.96 21.19
C LEU A 275 4.13 16.45 22.23
N ILE A 276 4.77 17.59 21.98
CA ILE A 276 5.75 18.20 22.89
C ILE A 276 5.09 18.53 24.23
N ASP A 277 3.93 19.18 24.20
CA ASP A 277 3.20 19.60 25.40
C ASP A 277 2.69 18.42 26.24
N ARG A 278 2.33 17.32 25.58
CA ARG A 278 1.82 16.11 26.26
C ARG A 278 2.92 15.20 26.79
N THR A 279 4.14 15.33 26.28
CA THR A 279 5.26 14.50 26.72
C THR A 279 5.85 15.09 28.00
N PRO A 280 6.08 14.30 29.08
CA PRO A 280 6.66 14.80 30.32
C PRO A 280 8.04 15.49 30.17
N ASP A 281 8.76 15.15 29.11
CA ASP A 281 10.02 15.76 28.72
C ASP A 281 9.89 16.38 27.31
N ALA A 282 9.84 17.71 27.24
CA ALA A 282 9.67 18.43 25.98
C ALA A 282 10.80 18.17 24.97
N GLU A 283 12.04 17.96 25.43
CA GLU A 283 13.15 17.64 24.53
C GLU A 283 12.99 16.23 23.94
N PHE A 284 12.40 15.29 24.70
CA PHE A 284 12.04 13.98 24.17
C PHE A 284 10.91 14.11 23.14
N GLY A 285 9.87 14.88 23.46
CA GLY A 285 8.73 15.13 22.57
C GLY A 285 9.15 15.74 21.23
N ARG A 286 10.11 16.68 21.25
CA ARG A 286 10.71 17.25 20.02
C ARG A 286 11.43 16.19 19.21
N GLU A 287 12.34 15.43 19.83
CA GLU A 287 13.12 14.40 19.14
C GLU A 287 12.21 13.34 18.48
N VAL A 288 11.18 12.85 19.19
CA VAL A 288 10.28 11.82 18.66
C VAL A 288 9.31 12.39 17.62
N GLY A 289 8.76 13.59 17.85
CA GLY A 289 7.84 14.18 16.89
C GLY A 289 8.47 14.50 15.53
N ASP A 290 9.75 14.86 15.51
CA ASP A 290 10.50 15.05 14.28
C ASP A 290 10.71 13.71 13.52
N ILE A 291 10.82 12.56 14.21
CA ILE A 291 10.83 11.22 13.58
C ILE A 291 9.50 10.94 12.87
N ASP A 292 8.40 11.30 13.53
CA ASP A 292 7.05 10.89 13.15
C ASP A 292 6.39 11.80 12.10
N THR A 293 6.99 12.96 11.81
CA THR A 293 6.62 13.87 10.71
C THR A 293 7.39 13.59 9.40
N ALA A 294 8.13 12.48 9.34
CA ALA A 294 8.99 12.13 8.21
C ALA A 294 8.27 11.57 6.97
N TRP A 295 7.01 11.15 7.08
CA TRP A 295 6.14 10.95 5.91
C TRP A 295 5.54 12.30 5.53
N SER A 296 5.75 12.74 4.29
CA SER A 296 5.29 14.04 3.86
C SER A 296 3.78 14.03 3.61
N GLU A 297 3.17 15.21 3.73
CA GLU A 297 1.98 15.51 2.94
C GLU A 297 2.24 15.20 1.46
N PRO A 298 1.21 14.95 0.64
CA PRO A 298 1.39 14.80 -0.80
C PRO A 298 2.25 15.93 -1.35
N LEU A 299 3.28 15.58 -2.14
CA LEU A 299 4.00 16.58 -2.91
C LEU A 299 3.07 17.06 -4.02
N GLU A 300 2.37 18.16 -3.76
CA GLU A 300 1.50 18.79 -4.75
C GLU A 300 2.36 19.55 -5.77
N PHE A 301 2.20 19.22 -7.04
CA PHE A 301 2.78 19.99 -8.14
C PHE A 301 1.80 20.09 -9.30
N SER A 302 1.97 21.12 -10.12
CA SER A 302 1.13 21.34 -11.30
C SER A 302 1.54 20.38 -12.43
N VAL A 303 0.89 19.23 -12.50
CA VAL A 303 0.98 18.33 -13.66
C VAL A 303 0.46 19.05 -14.90
N ARG A 304 1.20 18.97 -16.01
CA ARG A 304 0.79 19.50 -17.31
C ARG A 304 0.18 18.39 -18.14
N GLY A 305 -1.12 18.46 -18.40
CA GLY A 305 -1.84 17.44 -19.17
C GLY A 305 -2.25 16.22 -18.35
N ILE A 306 -2.19 15.05 -18.98
CA ILE A 306 -2.55 13.74 -18.39
C ILE A 306 -1.36 12.78 -18.41
N ASP A 307 -1.56 11.62 -17.79
CA ASP A 307 -0.63 10.49 -17.79
C ASP A 307 0.81 10.88 -17.39
N PRO A 308 1.03 11.51 -16.23
CA PRO A 308 2.38 11.79 -15.77
C PRO A 308 3.09 10.51 -15.38
N ASP A 309 4.27 10.29 -15.97
CA ASP A 309 5.23 9.26 -15.59
C ASP A 309 6.50 9.93 -15.03
N ILE A 310 7.13 9.27 -14.06
CA ILE A 310 8.34 9.79 -13.41
C ILE A 310 9.54 8.95 -13.84
N PHE A 311 10.58 9.63 -14.33
CA PHE A 311 11.83 9.03 -14.75
C PHE A 311 13.00 9.58 -13.93
N TRP A 312 13.76 8.69 -13.31
CA TRP A 312 15.00 9.01 -12.60
C TRP A 312 16.17 8.77 -13.54
N ASP A 313 16.90 9.84 -13.87
CA ASP A 313 18.04 9.77 -14.76
C ASP A 313 19.35 9.49 -14.01
N ASP A 314 20.36 9.01 -14.73
CA ASP A 314 21.70 8.73 -14.20
C ASP A 314 22.43 10.01 -13.73
N ASP A 315 21.98 11.19 -14.20
CA ASP A 315 22.49 12.50 -13.77
C ASP A 315 21.93 12.97 -12.41
N GLY A 316 21.01 12.19 -11.81
CA GLY A 316 20.38 12.49 -10.54
C GLY A 316 19.16 13.41 -10.62
N THR A 317 18.81 13.89 -11.83
CA THR A 317 17.60 14.68 -12.04
C THR A 317 16.38 13.76 -12.15
N VAL A 318 15.28 14.20 -11.56
CA VAL A 318 13.98 13.57 -11.71
C VAL A 318 13.18 14.32 -12.77
N TYR A 319 12.59 13.59 -13.69
CA TYR A 319 11.79 14.15 -14.77
C TYR A 319 10.36 13.63 -14.70
N VAL A 320 9.43 14.50 -15.08
CA VAL A 320 8.06 14.12 -15.40
C VAL A 320 7.91 14.13 -16.91
N THR A 321 7.36 13.05 -17.44
CA THR A 321 6.94 12.96 -18.85
C THR A 321 5.42 12.82 -18.87
N SER A 322 4.73 13.65 -19.65
CA SER A 322 3.26 13.70 -19.67
C SER A 322 2.72 14.00 -21.06
N ALA A 323 1.42 13.79 -21.27
CA ALA A 323 0.75 14.05 -22.53
C ALA A 323 -0.14 15.29 -22.46
N ASP A 324 0.05 16.22 -23.40
CA ASP A 324 -0.76 17.45 -23.50
C ASP A 324 -0.78 17.98 -24.94
N ASP A 325 -1.95 18.45 -25.39
CA ASP A 325 -2.22 18.95 -26.74
C ASP A 325 -1.63 18.09 -27.88
N ALA A 326 -1.88 16.78 -27.82
CA ALA A 326 -1.40 15.78 -28.78
C ALA A 326 0.15 15.73 -28.91
N ARG A 327 0.87 16.06 -27.84
CA ARG A 327 2.33 15.98 -27.76
C ARG A 327 2.76 15.42 -26.42
N ILE A 328 3.91 14.75 -26.43
CA ILE A 328 4.61 14.33 -25.22
C ILE A 328 5.51 15.46 -24.75
N GLN A 329 5.31 15.86 -23.51
CA GLN A 329 6.04 16.89 -22.81
C GLN A 329 6.96 16.26 -21.77
N HIS A 330 8.06 16.95 -21.47
CA HIS A 330 9.07 16.48 -20.53
C HIS A 330 9.70 17.67 -19.81
N TYR A 331 9.77 17.59 -18.48
CA TYR A 331 10.29 18.65 -17.63
C TYR A 331 10.85 18.07 -16.34
N SER A 332 11.84 18.75 -15.73
CA SER A 332 12.37 18.33 -14.43
C SER A 332 11.35 18.57 -13.33
N LEU A 333 11.38 17.74 -12.29
CA LEU A 333 10.62 17.90 -11.06
C LEU A 333 11.61 17.92 -9.90
N ASP A 334 11.57 18.98 -9.11
CA ASP A 334 12.21 19.01 -7.81
C ASP A 334 11.30 18.30 -6.79
N LEU A 335 11.75 17.16 -6.27
CA LEU A 335 10.97 16.33 -5.35
C LEU A 335 10.79 16.94 -3.95
N GLN A 336 11.46 18.05 -3.65
CA GLN A 336 11.34 18.74 -2.35
C GLN A 336 10.27 19.81 -2.40
N THR A 337 10.27 20.59 -3.49
CA THR A 337 9.49 21.82 -3.63
C THR A 337 8.26 21.63 -4.53
N GLY A 338 8.26 20.62 -5.38
CA GLY A 338 7.27 20.47 -6.45
C GLY A 338 7.51 21.44 -7.62
N GLU A 339 8.60 22.21 -7.61
CA GLU A 339 8.93 23.12 -8.70
C GLU A 339 9.29 22.33 -9.96
N THR A 340 8.73 22.76 -11.08
CA THR A 340 8.95 22.13 -12.38
C THR A 340 9.85 22.99 -13.27
N GLY A 341 10.76 22.35 -14.01
CA GLY A 341 11.56 23.00 -15.04
C GLY A 341 10.75 23.41 -16.28
N PRO A 342 11.42 24.03 -17.28
CA PRO A 342 10.78 24.37 -18.54
C PRO A 342 10.40 23.11 -19.34
N VAL A 343 9.26 23.19 -20.04
CA VAL A 343 8.76 22.11 -20.90
C VAL A 343 9.63 21.94 -22.13
N THR A 344 10.03 20.70 -22.38
CA THR A 344 10.58 20.24 -23.65
C THR A 344 9.57 19.31 -24.31
N TYR A 345 9.27 19.54 -25.58
CA TYR A 345 8.45 18.62 -26.37
C TYR A 345 9.33 17.49 -26.90
N LEU A 346 8.98 16.24 -26.59
CA LEU A 346 9.74 15.08 -27.03
C LEU A 346 9.25 14.58 -28.38
N TRP A 347 7.97 14.21 -28.47
CA TRP A 347 7.43 13.50 -29.62
C TRP A 347 5.91 13.70 -29.74
N ASN A 348 5.34 13.48 -30.92
CA ASN A 348 3.90 13.63 -31.20
C ASN A 348 3.28 12.35 -31.79
N GLY A 349 3.89 11.19 -31.51
CA GLY A 349 3.45 9.89 -31.99
C GLY A 349 3.82 9.59 -33.43
N THR A 350 3.37 8.43 -33.92
CA THR A 350 3.57 8.00 -35.31
C THR A 350 2.53 8.60 -36.28
N GLY A 351 1.58 9.36 -35.73
CA GLY A 351 0.43 9.93 -36.44
C GLY A 351 -0.91 9.37 -35.95
N GLY A 352 -0.92 8.53 -34.92
CA GLY A 352 -2.15 8.09 -34.25
C GLY A 352 -2.82 9.23 -33.46
N ALA A 353 -4.12 9.07 -33.18
CA ALA A 353 -4.85 10.02 -32.36
C ALA A 353 -4.41 9.93 -30.89
N SER A 354 -4.48 11.04 -30.15
CA SER A 354 -4.25 11.09 -28.70
C SER A 354 -2.99 10.34 -28.23
N PRO A 355 -1.78 10.78 -28.63
CA PRO A 355 -0.56 10.27 -28.02
C PRO A 355 -0.59 10.51 -26.50
N GLU A 356 -0.53 9.42 -25.72
CA GLU A 356 -0.77 9.38 -24.27
C GLU A 356 0.10 8.30 -23.58
N GLY A 357 -0.04 8.10 -22.27
CA GLY A 357 0.70 7.09 -21.51
C GLY A 357 2.22 7.04 -21.73
N PRO A 358 2.96 8.17 -21.67
CA PRO A 358 4.38 8.16 -21.98
C PRO A 358 5.22 7.53 -20.87
N HIS A 359 6.08 6.57 -21.20
CA HIS A 359 7.10 6.04 -20.31
C HIS A 359 8.50 6.23 -20.91
N LEU A 360 9.44 6.71 -20.10
CA LEU A 360 10.83 6.90 -20.51
C LEU A 360 11.73 5.85 -19.84
N TYR A 361 12.50 5.12 -20.64
CA TYR A 361 13.42 4.08 -20.16
C TYR A 361 14.85 4.40 -20.56
N ARG A 362 15.82 3.99 -19.73
CA ARG A 362 17.25 4.01 -20.06
C ARG A 362 17.76 2.57 -20.20
N LYS A 363 18.28 2.23 -21.39
CA LYS A 363 18.85 0.90 -21.67
C LYS A 363 19.86 0.95 -22.82
N ASP A 364 20.99 0.27 -22.68
CA ASP A 364 22.05 0.11 -23.71
C ASP A 364 22.49 1.42 -24.37
N ASP A 365 22.75 2.45 -23.55
CA ASP A 365 23.07 3.82 -23.97
C ASP A 365 21.97 4.59 -24.74
N PHE A 366 20.75 4.05 -24.80
CA PHE A 366 19.58 4.71 -25.36
C PHE A 366 18.59 5.14 -24.29
N TYR A 367 17.94 6.27 -24.53
CA TYR A 367 16.64 6.61 -23.97
C TYR A 367 15.58 6.06 -24.91
N TYR A 368 14.60 5.33 -24.38
CA TYR A 368 13.43 4.86 -25.12
C TYR A 368 12.22 5.61 -24.60
N LEU A 369 11.47 6.25 -25.50
CA LEU A 369 10.17 6.84 -25.18
C LEU A 369 9.09 5.94 -25.77
N MET A 370 8.32 5.31 -24.90
CA MET A 370 7.15 4.51 -25.22
C MET A 370 5.89 5.33 -24.97
N ILE A 371 4.90 5.22 -25.85
CA ILE A 371 3.61 5.92 -25.72
C ILE A 371 2.48 5.04 -26.26
N ALA A 372 1.28 5.27 -25.76
CA ALA A 372 0.04 4.84 -26.39
C ALA A 372 -0.43 5.86 -27.45
N GLU A 373 -1.07 5.39 -28.52
CA GLU A 373 -1.78 6.23 -29.48
C GLU A 373 -2.96 5.47 -30.15
N GLY A 374 -3.78 6.18 -30.90
CA GLY A 374 -5.04 5.69 -31.48
C GLY A 374 -6.27 5.88 -30.59
N GLY A 375 -6.08 6.46 -29.39
CA GLY A 375 -7.06 6.51 -28.30
C GLY A 375 -7.28 5.15 -27.65
N THR A 376 -7.91 5.12 -26.48
CA THR A 376 -8.16 3.88 -25.70
C THR A 376 -9.26 2.95 -26.27
N GLU A 377 -9.59 3.06 -27.57
CA GLU A 377 -10.66 2.31 -28.24
C GLU A 377 -10.10 1.25 -29.22
N LEU A 378 -10.85 0.86 -30.25
CA LEU A 378 -10.44 -0.22 -31.19
C LEU A 378 -9.14 0.07 -31.96
N ASN A 379 -8.69 1.32 -32.02
CA ASN A 379 -7.45 1.72 -32.71
C ASN A 379 -6.22 1.77 -31.78
N HIS A 380 -6.40 1.48 -30.47
CA HIS A 380 -5.36 1.59 -29.45
C HIS A 380 -4.13 0.76 -29.81
N ALA A 381 -2.95 1.36 -29.63
CA ALA A 381 -1.68 0.74 -29.93
C ALA A 381 -0.55 1.37 -29.12
N GLU A 382 0.43 0.56 -28.77
CA GLU A 382 1.67 0.98 -28.13
C GLU A 382 2.77 1.22 -29.16
N THR A 383 3.46 2.34 -29.08
CA THR A 383 4.52 2.73 -30.01
C THR A 383 5.74 3.23 -29.27
N MET A 384 6.92 3.09 -29.88
CA MET A 384 8.18 3.45 -29.25
C MET A 384 9.14 4.13 -30.21
N VAL A 385 9.94 5.04 -29.65
CA VAL A 385 11.11 5.65 -30.28
C VAL A 385 12.31 5.56 -29.35
N ARG A 386 13.52 5.77 -29.88
CA ARG A 386 14.75 5.81 -29.08
C ARG A 386 15.71 6.89 -29.52
N SER A 387 16.57 7.33 -28.62
CA SER A 387 17.65 8.27 -28.93
C SER A 387 18.81 8.10 -27.96
N ARG A 388 20.01 8.50 -28.37
CA ARG A 388 21.15 8.61 -27.44
C ARG A 388 21.07 9.84 -26.55
N ASN A 389 20.20 10.79 -26.89
CA ASN A 389 19.92 11.98 -26.10
C ASN A 389 18.49 11.92 -25.57
N ARG A 390 18.27 12.28 -24.31
CA ARG A 390 16.95 12.27 -23.65
C ARG A 390 15.87 13.09 -24.36
N THR A 391 16.28 14.12 -25.11
CA THR A 391 15.39 15.04 -25.83
C THR A 391 15.37 14.81 -27.35
N GLY A 392 15.95 13.70 -27.82
CA GLY A 392 16.02 13.36 -29.23
C GLY A 392 17.25 13.96 -29.98
N PRO A 393 17.25 13.93 -31.32
CA PRO A 393 16.17 13.46 -32.19
C PRO A 393 15.91 11.96 -32.03
N TRP A 394 14.68 11.56 -32.32
CA TRP A 394 14.17 10.23 -32.09
C TRP A 394 14.26 9.34 -33.34
N GLU A 395 14.82 8.16 -33.19
CA GLU A 395 14.76 7.05 -34.15
C GLU A 395 13.44 6.29 -33.92
N LEU A 396 12.67 6.06 -34.99
CA LEU A 396 11.42 5.29 -34.92
C LEU A 396 11.71 3.81 -34.81
N CYS A 397 11.01 3.12 -33.90
CA CYS A 397 10.98 1.66 -33.91
C CYS A 397 10.43 1.15 -35.27
N PRO A 398 11.21 0.36 -36.04
CA PRO A 398 10.85 -0.02 -37.40
C PRO A 398 9.63 -0.96 -37.46
N HIS A 399 9.26 -1.57 -36.33
CA HIS A 399 8.11 -2.46 -36.20
C HIS A 399 7.03 -1.87 -35.28
N ASN A 400 6.91 -0.55 -35.20
CA ASN A 400 5.74 0.08 -34.59
C ASN A 400 4.44 -0.34 -35.29
N PRO A 401 3.33 -0.54 -34.55
CA PRO A 401 3.25 -0.55 -33.09
C PRO A 401 3.86 -1.82 -32.46
N ILE A 402 4.50 -1.67 -31.30
CA ILE A 402 5.12 -2.77 -30.57
C ILE A 402 4.08 -3.69 -29.90
N LEU A 403 2.88 -3.17 -29.62
CA LEU A 403 1.76 -3.93 -29.06
C LEU A 403 0.43 -3.35 -29.55
N THR A 404 -0.45 -4.18 -30.11
CA THR A 404 -1.84 -3.80 -30.44
C THR A 404 -2.66 -5.03 -30.80
N ASN A 405 -3.99 -4.94 -30.65
CA ASN A 405 -4.96 -5.85 -31.28
C ASN A 405 -5.88 -5.17 -32.31
N ARG A 406 -5.60 -3.92 -32.69
CA ARG A 406 -6.38 -3.20 -33.71
C ARG A 406 -6.43 -3.99 -35.03
N ASN A 407 -7.56 -3.93 -35.73
CA ASN A 407 -7.80 -4.65 -37.00
C ASN A 407 -7.63 -6.18 -36.91
N THR A 408 -7.84 -6.77 -35.73
CA THR A 408 -7.85 -8.23 -35.53
C THR A 408 -9.24 -8.73 -35.11
N THR A 409 -9.47 -10.04 -35.18
CA THR A 409 -10.68 -10.70 -34.66
C THR A 409 -10.52 -11.17 -33.21
N GLN A 410 -9.50 -10.71 -32.49
CA GLN A 410 -9.23 -11.16 -31.13
C GLN A 410 -10.34 -10.71 -30.17
N TYR A 411 -10.62 -11.54 -29.15
CA TYR A 411 -11.62 -11.20 -28.14
C TYR A 411 -11.14 -10.08 -27.20
N PHE A 412 -9.85 -10.06 -26.89
CA PHE A 412 -9.19 -8.97 -26.18
C PHE A 412 -8.92 -7.84 -27.17
N GLN A 413 -9.55 -6.68 -26.98
CA GLN A 413 -9.40 -5.50 -27.81
C GLN A 413 -8.90 -4.32 -26.97
N THR A 414 -8.76 -3.15 -27.62
CA THR A 414 -8.33 -1.90 -27.00
C THR A 414 -6.98 -2.00 -26.28
N VAL A 415 -6.09 -2.87 -26.78
CA VAL A 415 -4.79 -3.17 -26.15
C VAL A 415 -3.81 -2.01 -26.38
N GLY A 416 -3.29 -1.44 -25.30
CA GLY A 416 -2.30 -0.36 -25.29
C GLY A 416 -2.08 0.16 -23.87
N HIS A 417 -1.48 1.34 -23.73
CA HIS A 417 -1.12 1.95 -22.45
C HIS A 417 -0.28 0.97 -21.61
N ALA A 418 0.78 0.49 -22.25
CA ALA A 418 1.63 -0.54 -21.69
C ALA A 418 2.71 0.04 -20.78
N ASP A 419 3.25 -0.79 -19.90
CA ASP A 419 4.50 -0.54 -19.19
C ASP A 419 5.37 -1.81 -19.23
N LEU A 420 6.67 -1.63 -19.45
CA LEU A 420 7.66 -2.70 -19.58
C LEU A 420 8.45 -2.84 -18.28
N PHE A 421 8.58 -4.08 -17.80
CA PHE A 421 9.38 -4.37 -16.62
C PHE A 421 10.11 -5.70 -16.75
N GLN A 422 11.17 -5.85 -15.96
CA GLN A 422 11.94 -7.08 -15.85
C GLN A 422 11.62 -7.77 -14.52
N ASP A 423 11.34 -9.07 -14.54
CA ASP A 423 11.16 -9.85 -13.31
C ASP A 423 12.50 -10.16 -12.61
N GLY A 424 12.43 -10.70 -11.38
CA GLY A 424 13.62 -11.05 -10.59
C GLY A 424 14.51 -12.16 -11.17
N THR A 425 14.09 -12.80 -12.27
CA THR A 425 14.88 -13.79 -13.01
C THR A 425 15.42 -13.27 -14.35
N GLY A 426 15.13 -12.01 -14.68
CA GLY A 426 15.62 -11.34 -15.88
C GLY A 426 14.67 -11.43 -17.09
N ASN A 427 13.48 -12.04 -17.00
CA ASN A 427 12.55 -12.05 -18.12
C ASN A 427 11.86 -10.69 -18.26
N TRP A 428 11.61 -10.28 -19.50
CA TRP A 428 10.87 -9.07 -19.80
C TRP A 428 9.38 -9.34 -19.93
N TRP A 429 8.59 -8.38 -19.46
CA TRP A 429 7.14 -8.42 -19.44
C TRP A 429 6.58 -7.07 -19.85
N ALA A 430 5.42 -7.08 -20.50
CA ALA A 430 4.58 -5.91 -20.67
C ALA A 430 3.28 -6.11 -19.88
N VAL A 431 2.97 -5.18 -18.97
CA VAL A 431 1.58 -4.97 -18.55
C VAL A 431 0.92 -4.02 -19.53
N ALA A 432 -0.37 -4.18 -19.78
CA ALA A 432 -1.16 -3.27 -20.62
C ALA A 432 -2.62 -3.29 -20.17
N LEU A 433 -3.42 -2.33 -20.63
CA LEU A 433 -4.87 -2.41 -20.49
C LEU A 433 -5.51 -3.11 -21.70
N SER A 434 -6.65 -3.75 -21.51
CA SER A 434 -7.47 -4.35 -22.58
C SER A 434 -8.94 -4.46 -22.16
N THR A 435 -9.86 -4.53 -23.12
CA THR A 435 -11.26 -4.90 -22.88
C THR A 435 -11.57 -6.28 -23.47
N ARG A 436 -12.37 -7.09 -22.77
CA ARG A 436 -12.93 -8.34 -23.29
C ARG A 436 -14.22 -8.12 -24.08
N SER A 437 -14.08 -7.52 -25.26
CA SER A 437 -15.22 -7.01 -26.03
C SER A 437 -15.41 -7.64 -27.42
N GLY A 438 -14.37 -8.29 -27.94
CA GLY A 438 -14.26 -8.57 -29.37
C GLY A 438 -14.24 -7.30 -30.23
N PRO A 439 -14.06 -7.44 -31.56
CA PRO A 439 -13.96 -6.31 -32.48
C PRO A 439 -15.25 -5.49 -32.61
N GLU A 440 -16.39 -6.01 -32.14
CA GLU A 440 -17.64 -5.25 -32.10
C GLU A 440 -17.62 -4.13 -31.05
N TRP A 441 -16.84 -4.31 -29.98
CA TRP A 441 -16.69 -3.34 -28.88
C TRP A 441 -18.04 -2.80 -28.36
N LYS A 442 -19.01 -3.70 -28.15
CA LYS A 442 -20.33 -3.37 -27.59
C LYS A 442 -20.54 -3.88 -26.18
N ASN A 443 -20.05 -5.07 -25.86
CA ASN A 443 -20.27 -5.74 -24.58
C ASN A 443 -18.94 -5.92 -23.83
N TYR A 444 -18.73 -5.12 -22.78
CA TYR A 444 -17.50 -5.14 -21.96
C TYR A 444 -17.79 -4.59 -20.56
N PRO A 445 -18.69 -5.23 -19.79
CA PRO A 445 -19.17 -4.67 -18.53
C PRO A 445 -18.08 -4.54 -17.48
N MET A 446 -16.98 -5.30 -17.56
CA MET A 446 -15.84 -5.20 -16.63
C MET A 446 -14.94 -3.98 -16.91
N GLY A 447 -15.19 -3.23 -17.98
CA GLY A 447 -14.34 -2.10 -18.38
C GLY A 447 -12.98 -2.55 -18.89
N ARG A 448 -11.98 -1.68 -18.70
CA ARG A 448 -10.58 -1.98 -19.04
C ARG A 448 -9.96 -2.80 -17.91
N GLU A 449 -9.36 -3.92 -18.26
CA GLU A 449 -8.69 -4.88 -17.39
C GLU A 449 -7.18 -4.85 -17.64
N THR A 450 -6.40 -5.20 -16.62
CA THR A 450 -4.94 -5.37 -16.77
C THR A 450 -4.63 -6.73 -17.37
N VAL A 451 -3.77 -6.75 -18.40
CA VAL A 451 -3.25 -7.96 -19.05
C VAL A 451 -1.73 -8.00 -18.94
N LEU A 452 -1.16 -9.21 -18.96
CA LEU A 452 0.27 -9.45 -18.95
C LEU A 452 0.69 -10.17 -20.23
N ALA A 453 1.72 -9.66 -20.91
CA ALA A 453 2.29 -10.26 -22.10
C ALA A 453 3.80 -10.51 -21.95
N PRO A 454 4.32 -11.70 -22.32
CA PRO A 454 5.75 -11.93 -22.40
C PRO A 454 6.40 -10.96 -23.41
N ALA A 455 7.58 -10.45 -23.05
CA ALA A 455 8.38 -9.61 -23.92
C ALA A 455 9.85 -10.10 -23.96
N THR A 456 10.58 -9.67 -24.97
CA THR A 456 12.04 -9.81 -25.06
C THR A 456 12.65 -8.46 -25.38
N TRP A 457 13.76 -8.12 -24.74
CA TRP A 457 14.48 -6.88 -25.01
C TRP A 457 15.99 -7.09 -24.93
N ASP A 458 16.52 -7.68 -25.99
CA ASP A 458 17.93 -8.02 -26.11
C ASP A 458 18.81 -6.75 -26.19
N GLU A 459 20.10 -6.92 -25.92
CA GLU A 459 21.08 -5.81 -25.89
C GLU A 459 21.16 -5.12 -27.27
N GLY A 460 20.94 -3.81 -27.29
CA GLY A 460 20.99 -2.97 -28.51
C GLY A 460 19.78 -3.08 -29.43
N GLU A 461 18.84 -3.99 -29.15
CA GLU A 461 17.65 -4.26 -29.93
C GLU A 461 16.41 -3.50 -29.42
N TRP A 462 15.33 -3.54 -30.19
CA TRP A 462 14.01 -3.05 -29.80
C TRP A 462 13.22 -4.12 -29.03
N PRO A 463 12.31 -3.74 -28.11
CA PRO A 463 11.50 -4.72 -27.41
C PRO A 463 10.50 -5.38 -28.37
N VAL A 464 10.32 -6.69 -28.23
CA VAL A 464 9.30 -7.46 -28.93
C VAL A 464 8.32 -8.00 -27.91
N VAL A 465 7.07 -7.54 -27.99
CA VAL A 465 6.00 -7.94 -27.08
C VAL A 465 5.08 -8.94 -27.77
N GLN A 466 4.74 -10.03 -27.09
CA GLN A 466 3.77 -10.98 -27.65
C GLN A 466 2.38 -10.35 -27.74
N PRO A 467 1.63 -10.56 -28.83
CA PRO A 467 0.26 -10.08 -28.93
C PRO A 467 -0.63 -10.64 -27.81
N VAL A 468 -1.46 -9.78 -27.19
CA VAL A 468 -2.37 -10.18 -26.11
C VAL A 468 -3.46 -11.12 -26.65
N ARG A 469 -3.63 -12.26 -25.98
CA ARG A 469 -4.62 -13.31 -26.27
C ARG A 469 -5.26 -13.77 -24.97
N GLY A 470 -6.43 -14.42 -25.06
CA GLY A 470 -7.06 -15.03 -23.89
C GLY A 470 -6.29 -16.20 -23.27
N GLN A 471 -5.39 -16.83 -24.04
CA GLN A 471 -4.43 -17.80 -23.55
C GLN A 471 -3.04 -17.38 -24.01
N MET A 472 -2.18 -17.02 -23.05
CA MET A 472 -0.79 -16.67 -23.30
C MET A 472 0.10 -17.92 -23.19
N GLN A 473 1.25 -17.89 -23.87
CA GLN A 473 2.26 -18.94 -23.81
C GLN A 473 3.63 -18.31 -23.55
N GLY A 474 4.52 -19.02 -22.86
CA GLY A 474 5.87 -18.54 -22.55
C GLY A 474 6.29 -18.92 -21.13
N PRO A 475 7.34 -18.28 -20.60
CA PRO A 475 7.80 -18.49 -19.23
C PRO A 475 6.88 -17.78 -18.22
N LEU A 476 5.56 -17.99 -18.34
CA LEU A 476 4.55 -17.33 -17.51
C LEU A 476 4.89 -17.48 -16.02
N PRO A 477 4.68 -16.42 -15.21
CA PRO A 477 4.91 -16.50 -13.77
C PRO A 477 4.08 -17.64 -13.18
N ARG A 478 4.62 -18.30 -12.15
CA ARG A 478 3.91 -19.40 -11.48
C ARG A 478 2.64 -18.85 -10.84
N GLU A 479 1.54 -19.59 -10.95
CA GLU A 479 0.26 -19.28 -10.28
C GLU A 479 0.29 -19.39 -8.74
N ASN A 480 1.47 -19.60 -8.14
CA ASN A 480 1.53 -19.86 -6.70
C ASN A 480 1.33 -18.58 -5.89
N LYS A 481 0.26 -18.56 -5.11
CA LYS A 481 -0.09 -17.51 -4.14
C LYS A 481 0.63 -17.68 -2.78
N ASP A 482 1.28 -18.83 -2.55
CA ASP A 482 1.98 -19.12 -1.30
C ASP A 482 3.09 -18.09 -1.01
N GLY A 483 3.05 -17.51 0.19
CA GLY A 483 4.07 -16.59 0.66
C GLY A 483 3.99 -15.17 0.08
N ILE A 484 2.97 -14.85 -0.73
CA ILE A 484 2.65 -13.47 -1.09
C ILE A 484 1.87 -12.87 0.08
N THR A 485 2.46 -11.88 0.75
CA THR A 485 1.86 -11.15 1.87
C THR A 485 1.34 -9.80 1.38
N GLY A 486 0.15 -9.39 1.82
CA GLY A 486 -0.44 -8.09 1.52
C GLY A 486 -1.79 -7.91 2.21
N ASP A 487 -2.31 -6.69 2.21
CA ASP A 487 -3.61 -6.38 2.79
C ASP A 487 -4.73 -6.73 1.79
N GLY A 488 -5.62 -7.63 2.19
CA GLY A 488 -6.83 -8.00 1.43
C GLY A 488 -6.71 -9.31 0.64
N SER A 489 -7.83 -9.66 0.02
CA SER A 489 -7.98 -10.87 -0.81
C SER A 489 -7.39 -10.68 -2.20
N PHE A 490 -7.01 -11.78 -2.85
CA PHE A 490 -6.65 -11.73 -4.26
C PHE A 490 -7.87 -11.32 -5.11
N VAL A 491 -7.64 -10.66 -6.24
CA VAL A 491 -8.72 -10.11 -7.09
C VAL A 491 -9.71 -11.18 -7.60
N ASP A 492 -9.26 -12.43 -7.70
CA ASP A 492 -10.01 -13.60 -8.15
C ASP A 492 -10.57 -14.46 -7.01
N GLU A 493 -10.34 -14.08 -5.75
CA GLU A 493 -10.94 -14.77 -4.61
C GLU A 493 -12.43 -14.42 -4.46
N PRO A 494 -13.26 -15.39 -4.05
CA PRO A 494 -14.66 -15.13 -3.77
C PRO A 494 -14.80 -14.28 -2.50
N ASP A 495 -15.85 -13.46 -2.45
CA ASP A 495 -16.26 -12.82 -1.20
C ASP A 495 -17.15 -13.79 -0.42
N ASP A 496 -16.86 -13.98 0.86
CA ASP A 496 -17.78 -14.52 1.87
C ASP A 496 -17.61 -13.72 3.16
N VAL A 497 -18.21 -12.52 3.17
CA VAL A 497 -17.94 -11.50 4.19
C VAL A 497 -18.99 -11.56 5.29
N THR A 498 -18.51 -11.77 6.51
CA THR A 498 -19.25 -11.58 7.76
C THR A 498 -18.78 -10.28 8.39
N PHE A 499 -19.68 -9.32 8.60
CA PHE A 499 -19.37 -8.01 9.18
C PHE A 499 -19.31 -8.10 10.72
N ALA A 500 -18.35 -8.84 11.28
CA ALA A 500 -18.31 -9.16 12.71
C ALA A 500 -17.94 -7.95 13.60
N PRO A 501 -18.29 -7.96 14.89
CA PRO A 501 -17.93 -6.88 15.80
C PRO A 501 -16.42 -6.63 15.86
N GLY A 502 -16.01 -5.39 15.62
CA GLY A 502 -14.60 -4.96 15.60
C GLY A 502 -13.90 -5.08 14.24
N ASP A 503 -14.58 -5.59 13.22
CA ASP A 503 -14.06 -5.58 11.85
C ASP A 503 -14.28 -4.22 11.18
N SER A 504 -13.44 -3.93 10.20
CA SER A 504 -13.61 -2.82 9.26
C SER A 504 -14.29 -3.31 7.98
N ILE A 505 -14.79 -2.37 7.18
CA ILE A 505 -15.25 -2.68 5.83
C ILE A 505 -14.02 -3.14 5.01
N PRO A 506 -14.10 -4.27 4.26
CA PRO A 506 -12.98 -4.76 3.45
C PRO A 506 -12.46 -3.70 2.48
N SER A 507 -11.13 -3.59 2.36
CA SER A 507 -10.45 -2.55 1.57
C SER A 507 -10.71 -2.60 0.06
N HIS A 508 -11.11 -3.76 -0.47
CA HIS A 508 -11.45 -3.92 -1.88
C HIS A 508 -12.88 -3.45 -2.21
N PHE A 509 -13.70 -3.12 -1.21
CA PHE A 509 -14.99 -2.49 -1.44
C PHE A 509 -14.83 -1.01 -1.79
N LEU A 510 -15.73 -0.51 -2.61
CA LEU A 510 -15.68 0.80 -3.23
C LEU A 510 -16.92 1.62 -2.91
N TYR A 511 -16.67 2.89 -2.62
CA TYR A 511 -17.67 3.94 -2.57
C TYR A 511 -17.68 4.73 -3.88
N TRP A 512 -18.73 5.50 -4.12
CA TRP A 512 -18.76 6.46 -5.20
C TRP A 512 -18.43 7.86 -4.69
N ARG A 513 -17.27 8.39 -5.11
CA ARG A 513 -16.66 9.61 -4.54
C ARG A 513 -16.36 9.46 -3.05
N TYR A 514 -16.13 10.59 -2.36
CA TYR A 514 -15.92 10.61 -0.91
C TYR A 514 -17.19 10.15 -0.18
N PRO A 515 -17.12 9.06 0.61
CA PRO A 515 -18.29 8.56 1.31
C PRO A 515 -18.63 9.41 2.52
N LYS A 516 -19.93 9.56 2.80
CA LYS A 516 -20.40 9.99 4.11
C LYS A 516 -20.30 8.81 5.07
N THR A 517 -19.13 8.63 5.69
CA THR A 517 -18.77 7.44 6.48
C THR A 517 -19.76 7.12 7.61
N SER A 518 -20.45 8.13 8.17
CA SER A 518 -21.51 7.93 9.17
C SER A 518 -22.68 7.07 8.68
N ASN A 519 -22.87 6.96 7.37
CA ASN A 519 -23.94 6.14 6.78
C ASN A 519 -23.65 4.64 6.83
N PHE A 520 -22.44 4.25 7.23
CA PHE A 520 -22.00 2.86 7.29
C PHE A 520 -21.56 2.51 8.72
N ALA A 521 -22.00 1.36 9.22
CA ALA A 521 -21.51 0.84 10.50
C ALA A 521 -21.43 -0.69 10.47
N VAL A 522 -20.28 -1.24 10.83
CA VAL A 522 -20.09 -2.68 10.99
C VAL A 522 -20.57 -3.10 12.38
N SER A 523 -21.42 -4.12 12.43
CA SER A 523 -21.98 -4.70 13.66
C SER A 523 -22.49 -3.65 14.65
N PRO A 524 -23.43 -2.76 14.25
CA PRO A 524 -24.00 -1.81 15.19
C PRO A 524 -24.73 -2.54 16.32
N GLN A 525 -24.95 -1.84 17.43
CA GLN A 525 -25.66 -2.38 18.57
C GLN A 525 -27.02 -2.98 18.15
N GLY A 526 -27.27 -4.23 18.55
CA GLY A 526 -28.50 -4.96 18.21
C GLY A 526 -28.46 -5.73 16.89
N HIS A 527 -27.48 -5.49 16.02
CA HIS A 527 -27.36 -6.18 14.72
C HIS A 527 -25.92 -6.70 14.48
N PRO A 528 -25.43 -7.64 15.32
CA PRO A 528 -24.11 -8.23 15.12
C PRO A 528 -24.03 -8.96 13.77
N ASN A 529 -22.84 -9.00 13.17
CA ASN A 529 -22.56 -9.63 11.89
C ASN A 529 -23.26 -8.97 10.68
N THR A 530 -23.69 -7.71 10.82
CA THR A 530 -24.32 -6.95 9.74
C THR A 530 -23.56 -5.67 9.42
N LEU A 531 -23.71 -5.18 8.20
CA LEU A 531 -23.37 -3.81 7.81
C LEU A 531 -24.65 -2.99 7.78
N ARG A 532 -24.72 -1.93 8.58
CA ARG A 532 -25.80 -0.94 8.52
C ARG A 532 -25.56 0.03 7.37
N LEU A 533 -26.62 0.33 6.63
CA LEU A 533 -26.72 1.39 5.65
C LEU A 533 -27.80 2.40 6.08
N THR A 534 -27.40 3.63 6.36
CA THR A 534 -28.34 4.73 6.58
C THR A 534 -28.74 5.35 5.23
N PRO A 535 -30.04 5.52 4.93
CA PRO A 535 -30.48 5.94 3.61
C PRO A 535 -29.96 7.34 3.27
N SER A 536 -29.41 7.50 2.06
CA SER A 536 -29.11 8.84 1.53
C SER A 536 -30.39 9.52 1.05
N LEU A 537 -30.41 10.86 1.10
CA LEU A 537 -31.55 11.64 0.61
C LEU A 537 -31.81 11.35 -0.86
N TYR A 538 -30.79 11.47 -1.71
CA TYR A 538 -30.89 11.12 -3.12
C TYR A 538 -30.62 9.63 -3.34
N ASN A 539 -31.23 9.09 -4.39
CA ASN A 539 -30.88 7.76 -4.85
C ASN A 539 -29.53 7.79 -5.58
N ILE A 540 -29.07 6.62 -6.02
CA ILE A 540 -27.74 6.49 -6.61
C ILE A 540 -27.62 7.15 -7.99
N THR A 541 -28.73 7.55 -8.62
CA THR A 541 -28.75 8.42 -9.81
C THR A 541 -28.40 9.88 -9.47
N GLY A 542 -28.79 10.35 -8.29
CA GLY A 542 -28.75 11.77 -7.95
C GLY A 542 -29.75 12.60 -8.77
N ASN A 543 -29.63 13.93 -8.71
CA ASN A 543 -30.32 14.85 -9.62
C ASN A 543 -29.56 16.19 -9.72
N ALA A 544 -30.08 17.15 -10.49
CA ALA A 544 -29.43 18.46 -10.68
C ALA A 544 -29.26 19.28 -9.38
N SER A 545 -29.95 18.91 -8.29
CA SER A 545 -29.83 19.53 -6.98
C SER A 545 -28.92 18.78 -6.02
N SER A 546 -28.51 17.54 -6.33
CA SER A 546 -27.62 16.77 -5.45
C SER A 546 -26.20 17.34 -5.48
N THR A 547 -25.60 17.55 -4.31
CA THR A 547 -24.19 17.95 -4.20
C THR A 547 -23.33 16.77 -3.74
N PRO A 548 -22.03 16.72 -4.09
CA PRO A 548 -21.14 15.66 -3.65
C PRO A 548 -21.10 15.48 -2.12
N GLU A 549 -21.24 16.55 -1.35
CA GLU A 549 -21.18 16.57 0.12
C GLU A 549 -22.37 15.87 0.78
N GLU A 550 -23.52 15.82 0.10
CA GLU A 550 -24.71 15.11 0.60
C GLU A 550 -24.49 13.59 0.58
N GLY A 551 -23.64 13.12 -0.34
CA GLY A 551 -23.25 11.72 -0.50
C GLY A 551 -24.38 10.82 -0.99
N ILE A 552 -24.02 9.65 -1.50
CA ILE A 552 -24.95 8.55 -1.74
C ILE A 552 -24.56 7.37 -0.83
N THR A 553 -25.55 6.66 -0.30
CA THR A 553 -25.29 5.44 0.46
C THR A 553 -25.19 4.27 -0.51
N LEU A 554 -23.97 4.04 -0.99
CA LEU A 554 -23.60 3.01 -1.95
C LEU A 554 -22.28 2.38 -1.52
N LEU A 555 -22.26 1.05 -1.41
CA LEU A 555 -21.05 0.27 -1.18
C LEU A 555 -21.03 -0.89 -2.18
N THR A 556 -19.91 -1.05 -2.87
CA THR A 556 -19.81 -1.97 -4.02
C THR A 556 -18.50 -2.74 -4.03
N ARG A 557 -18.39 -3.73 -4.90
CA ARG A 557 -17.14 -4.32 -5.37
C ARG A 557 -17.07 -4.21 -6.90
N ARG A 558 -15.88 -4.37 -7.48
CA ARG A 558 -15.72 -4.46 -8.94
C ARG A 558 -16.30 -5.77 -9.46
N GLN A 559 -17.01 -5.79 -10.57
CA GLN A 559 -17.24 -7.04 -11.29
C GLN A 559 -15.90 -7.56 -11.85
N THR A 560 -15.49 -8.76 -11.44
CA THR A 560 -14.20 -9.37 -11.81
C THR A 560 -14.36 -10.56 -12.74
N ASP A 561 -15.59 -11.06 -12.91
CA ASP A 561 -15.87 -12.27 -13.68
C ASP A 561 -16.93 -12.07 -14.76
N THR A 562 -16.79 -12.82 -15.85
CA THR A 562 -17.80 -12.85 -16.92
C THR A 562 -19.08 -13.54 -16.43
N LEU A 563 -18.93 -14.65 -15.72
CA LEU A 563 -20.01 -15.38 -15.07
C LEU A 563 -19.79 -15.31 -13.57
N PHE A 564 -20.79 -14.88 -12.82
CA PHE A 564 -20.72 -14.80 -11.36
C PHE A 564 -22.10 -14.88 -10.73
N THR A 565 -22.12 -15.15 -9.43
CA THR A 565 -23.28 -14.92 -8.57
C THR A 565 -22.89 -13.99 -7.43
N TYR A 566 -23.63 -12.89 -7.29
CA TYR A 566 -23.57 -11.98 -6.16
C TYR A 566 -24.84 -12.09 -5.34
N SER A 567 -24.74 -12.20 -4.02
CA SER A 567 -25.90 -12.19 -3.14
C SER A 567 -25.63 -11.54 -1.79
N VAL A 568 -26.65 -10.92 -1.23
CA VAL A 568 -26.69 -10.40 0.14
C VAL A 568 -28.05 -10.69 0.75
N ASP A 569 -28.09 -10.80 2.08
CA ASP A 569 -29.32 -10.80 2.84
C ASP A 569 -29.57 -9.38 3.37
N VAL A 570 -30.75 -8.83 3.09
CA VAL A 570 -31.16 -7.47 3.43
C VAL A 570 -32.32 -7.53 4.43
N GLU A 571 -32.07 -7.05 5.64
CA GLU A 571 -33.11 -6.76 6.63
C GLU A 571 -33.48 -5.27 6.54
N PHE A 572 -34.72 -5.00 6.13
CA PHE A 572 -35.21 -3.64 5.88
C PHE A 572 -36.75 -3.60 5.94
N ASP A 573 -37.32 -2.67 6.71
CA ASP A 573 -38.76 -2.50 6.87
C ASP A 573 -39.18 -1.05 6.58
N PRO A 574 -39.39 -0.68 5.29
CA PRO A 574 -39.67 0.70 4.91
C PRO A 574 -41.03 1.16 5.44
N GLN A 575 -41.05 2.32 6.09
CA GLN A 575 -42.21 2.88 6.79
C GLN A 575 -42.90 4.00 6.01
N VAL A 576 -42.17 4.71 5.14
CA VAL A 576 -42.73 5.79 4.31
C VAL A 576 -42.55 5.52 2.82
N PRO A 577 -43.44 6.04 1.95
CA PRO A 577 -43.32 5.83 0.52
C PRO A 577 -41.95 6.22 -0.02
N ASP A 578 -41.47 5.42 -0.98
CA ASP A 578 -40.21 5.57 -1.69
C ASP A 578 -38.92 5.35 -0.87
N GLU A 579 -39.01 4.97 0.41
CA GLU A 579 -37.89 4.33 1.12
C GLU A 579 -37.50 3.02 0.44
N GLU A 580 -36.22 2.87 0.13
CA GLU A 580 -35.71 1.75 -0.67
C GLU A 580 -34.30 1.34 -0.26
N ALA A 581 -34.07 0.02 -0.17
CA ALA A 581 -32.76 -0.58 -0.04
C ALA A 581 -32.66 -1.86 -0.88
N GLY A 582 -31.47 -2.17 -1.39
CA GLY A 582 -31.29 -3.32 -2.27
C GLY A 582 -29.91 -3.44 -2.88
N VAL A 583 -29.86 -4.06 -4.05
CA VAL A 583 -28.63 -4.35 -4.81
C VAL A 583 -28.61 -3.65 -6.16
N THR A 584 -27.42 -3.39 -6.69
CA THR A 584 -27.24 -2.69 -7.97
C THR A 584 -26.11 -3.30 -8.81
N LEU A 585 -26.30 -3.27 -10.13
CA LEU A 585 -25.23 -3.22 -11.12
C LEU A 585 -25.00 -1.76 -11.47
N PHE A 586 -23.91 -1.17 -11.00
CA PHE A 586 -23.66 0.26 -11.09
C PHE A 586 -22.43 0.54 -11.95
N LEU A 587 -22.59 1.22 -13.09
CA LEU A 587 -21.46 1.71 -13.88
C LEU A 587 -21.16 3.17 -13.56
N THR A 588 -22.19 4.01 -13.62
CA THR A 588 -22.15 5.42 -13.22
C THR A 588 -23.51 5.81 -12.65
N GLN A 589 -23.63 7.03 -12.10
CA GLN A 589 -24.92 7.56 -11.67
C GLN A 589 -25.92 7.73 -12.83
N ALA A 590 -25.46 7.76 -14.08
CA ALA A 590 -26.33 7.83 -15.26
C ALA A 590 -26.58 6.47 -15.92
N GLN A 591 -26.01 5.39 -15.37
CA GLN A 591 -26.00 4.07 -16.00
C GLN A 591 -25.91 2.94 -14.95
N HIS A 592 -27.06 2.41 -14.55
CA HIS A 592 -27.14 1.36 -13.52
C HIS A 592 -28.47 0.58 -13.58
N VAL A 593 -28.48 -0.62 -12.99
CA VAL A 593 -29.66 -1.47 -12.86
C VAL A 593 -29.84 -1.88 -11.41
N ASP A 594 -30.95 -1.51 -10.81
CA ASP A 594 -31.21 -1.64 -9.37
C ASP A 594 -32.35 -2.61 -9.12
N LEU A 595 -32.18 -3.50 -8.13
CA LEU A 595 -33.27 -4.28 -7.55
C LEU A 595 -33.38 -3.95 -6.06
N GLY A 596 -34.47 -3.28 -5.68
CA GLY A 596 -34.73 -2.85 -4.30
C GLY A 596 -36.04 -3.36 -3.71
N LEU A 597 -36.07 -3.49 -2.38
CA LEU A 597 -37.31 -3.53 -1.59
C LEU A 597 -37.72 -2.09 -1.31
N VAL A 598 -38.93 -1.71 -1.73
CA VAL A 598 -39.44 -0.34 -1.64
C VAL A 598 -40.88 -0.31 -1.13
N LEU A 599 -41.25 0.70 -0.35
CA LEU A 599 -42.65 0.96 -0.02
C LEU A 599 -43.30 1.84 -1.10
N LEU A 600 -44.33 1.33 -1.78
CA LEU A 600 -45.01 2.07 -2.85
C LEU A 600 -46.43 2.46 -2.46
N SER A 601 -46.81 3.70 -2.72
CA SER A 601 -48.18 4.20 -2.60
C SER A 601 -49.04 3.72 -3.76
N SER A 602 -50.17 3.09 -3.47
CA SER A 602 -51.21 2.82 -4.46
C SER A 602 -51.96 4.10 -4.85
N LYS A 603 -52.66 4.07 -5.98
CA LYS A 603 -53.53 5.18 -6.43
C LYS A 603 -54.63 5.56 -5.43
N ASN A 604 -54.95 4.67 -4.49
CA ASN A 604 -55.98 4.86 -3.46
C ASN A 604 -55.39 5.32 -2.12
N GLY A 605 -54.07 5.60 -2.05
CA GLY A 605 -53.39 6.09 -0.85
C GLY A 605 -52.92 5.03 0.14
N ALA A 606 -53.21 3.74 -0.09
CA ALA A 606 -52.65 2.64 0.70
C ALA A 606 -51.25 2.27 0.20
N SER A 607 -50.28 2.15 1.11
CA SER A 607 -48.89 1.78 0.77
C SER A 607 -48.63 0.29 0.99
N SER A 608 -47.80 -0.31 0.14
CA SER A 608 -47.42 -1.72 0.29
C SER A 608 -45.99 -1.98 -0.20
N PRO A 609 -45.25 -2.89 0.44
CA PRO A 609 -43.90 -3.24 0.01
C PRO A 609 -43.91 -3.98 -1.33
N ALA A 610 -42.95 -3.66 -2.18
CA ALA A 610 -42.75 -4.28 -3.48
C ALA A 610 -41.25 -4.44 -3.79
N PHE A 611 -40.91 -5.42 -4.62
CA PHE A 611 -39.61 -5.49 -5.25
C PHE A 611 -39.64 -4.70 -6.55
N ARG A 612 -38.74 -3.72 -6.70
CA ARG A 612 -38.65 -2.84 -7.86
C ARG A 612 -37.32 -3.06 -8.57
N LEU A 613 -37.41 -3.52 -9.82
CA LEU A 613 -36.31 -3.51 -10.79
C LEU A 613 -36.41 -2.22 -11.60
N ARG A 614 -35.36 -1.39 -11.55
CA ARG A 614 -35.25 -0.13 -12.29
C ARG A 614 -33.94 -0.09 -13.06
N THR A 615 -33.98 0.48 -14.26
CA THR A 615 -32.80 0.71 -15.08
C THR A 615 -32.69 2.19 -15.40
N GLU A 616 -31.49 2.73 -15.21
CA GLU A 616 -31.09 4.08 -15.59
C GLU A 616 -29.99 3.98 -16.64
N GLY A 617 -30.08 4.78 -17.71
CA GLY A 617 -29.14 4.75 -18.83
C GLY A 617 -29.32 3.56 -19.79
N GLN A 618 -28.90 3.75 -21.04
CA GLN A 618 -28.92 2.70 -22.07
C GLN A 618 -27.54 2.08 -22.33
N GLY A 619 -26.44 2.75 -21.98
CA GLY A 619 -25.11 2.26 -22.33
C GLY A 619 -24.98 1.98 -23.83
N ASN A 620 -24.42 0.82 -24.17
CA ASN A 620 -24.33 0.32 -25.54
C ASN A 620 -25.56 -0.51 -25.99
N TYR A 621 -26.64 -0.53 -25.20
CA TYR A 621 -27.84 -1.32 -25.50
C TYR A 621 -28.86 -0.51 -26.30
N GLU A 622 -29.35 -1.06 -27.41
CA GLU A 622 -30.27 -0.39 -28.35
C GLU A 622 -31.76 -0.79 -28.12
N GLY A 623 -32.04 -1.61 -27.11
CA GLY A 623 -33.39 -2.13 -26.84
C GLY A 623 -34.16 -1.36 -25.77
N SER A 624 -35.36 -1.84 -25.44
CA SER A 624 -36.16 -1.28 -24.34
C SER A 624 -35.55 -1.61 -22.98
N LEU A 625 -35.41 -0.59 -22.13
CA LEU A 625 -34.85 -0.75 -20.79
C LEU A 625 -35.75 -1.63 -19.91
N PRO A 626 -35.18 -2.59 -19.16
CA PRO A 626 -35.95 -3.43 -18.27
C PRO A 626 -36.43 -2.62 -17.07
N GLY A 627 -37.68 -2.82 -16.69
CA GLY A 627 -38.29 -2.23 -15.51
C GLY A 627 -39.48 -3.07 -15.08
N LYS A 628 -39.55 -3.39 -13.78
CA LYS A 628 -40.63 -4.23 -13.26
C LYS A 628 -40.83 -4.01 -11.78
N THR A 629 -42.09 -4.01 -11.35
CA THR A 629 -42.46 -4.03 -9.94
C THR A 629 -43.27 -5.27 -9.66
N VAL A 630 -42.91 -6.02 -8.61
CA VAL A 630 -43.67 -7.20 -8.15
C VAL A 630 -43.98 -7.06 -6.65
N PRO A 631 -45.20 -7.41 -6.20
CA PRO A 631 -45.57 -7.30 -4.79
C PRO A 631 -44.75 -8.28 -3.94
N VAL A 632 -44.42 -7.89 -2.70
CA VAL A 632 -43.79 -8.81 -1.73
C VAL A 632 -44.82 -9.85 -1.27
N PRO A 633 -44.56 -11.17 -1.41
CA PRO A 633 -45.42 -12.22 -0.91
C PRO A 633 -45.72 -12.03 0.58
N GLU A 634 -46.95 -12.30 1.02
CA GLU A 634 -47.39 -12.04 2.39
C GLU A 634 -46.50 -12.72 3.44
N GLY A 635 -46.11 -13.97 3.21
CA GLY A 635 -45.22 -14.73 4.10
C GLY A 635 -43.76 -14.30 4.10
N TRP A 636 -43.37 -13.31 3.28
CA TRP A 636 -42.01 -12.76 3.24
C TRP A 636 -41.92 -11.37 3.87
N ARG A 637 -43.05 -10.76 4.25
CA ARG A 637 -43.06 -9.40 4.83
C ARG A 637 -42.45 -9.41 6.23
N GLY A 638 -41.60 -8.43 6.53
CA GLY A 638 -40.92 -8.30 7.82
C GLY A 638 -39.78 -9.31 8.05
N GLU A 639 -39.42 -10.09 7.03
CA GLU A 639 -38.32 -11.05 7.08
C GLU A 639 -37.12 -10.52 6.28
N PRO A 640 -35.88 -10.88 6.66
CA PRO A 640 -34.72 -10.66 5.80
C PRO A 640 -34.91 -11.32 4.44
N ILE A 641 -34.59 -10.58 3.38
CA ILE A 641 -34.72 -11.02 1.98
C ILE A 641 -33.33 -11.17 1.39
N ARG A 642 -33.05 -12.33 0.80
CA ARG A 642 -31.89 -12.54 -0.05
C ARG A 642 -32.12 -11.87 -1.38
N PHE A 643 -31.26 -10.93 -1.74
CA PHE A 643 -31.14 -10.37 -3.08
C PHE A 643 -30.00 -11.07 -3.81
N GLN A 644 -30.21 -11.37 -5.10
CA GLN A 644 -29.20 -12.01 -5.93
C GLN A 644 -29.15 -11.38 -7.32
N ILE A 645 -27.92 -11.15 -7.79
CA ILE A 645 -27.59 -10.82 -9.17
C ILE A 645 -26.72 -11.96 -9.70
N GLN A 646 -27.14 -12.59 -10.80
CA GLN A 646 -26.38 -13.64 -11.46
C GLN A 646 -26.10 -13.26 -12.91
N ALA A 647 -24.84 -13.30 -13.34
CA ALA A 647 -24.50 -13.27 -14.76
C ALA A 647 -24.73 -14.67 -15.34
N VAL A 648 -25.92 -14.90 -15.90
CA VAL A 648 -26.35 -16.22 -16.43
C VAL A 648 -25.75 -16.51 -17.81
N SER A 649 -25.28 -15.47 -18.50
CA SER A 649 -24.43 -15.54 -19.68
C SER A 649 -23.48 -14.33 -19.68
N ASP A 650 -22.58 -14.28 -20.66
CA ASP A 650 -21.73 -13.11 -20.92
C ASP A 650 -22.50 -11.85 -21.36
N THR A 651 -23.79 -12.00 -21.65
CA THR A 651 -24.67 -10.96 -22.20
C THR A 651 -25.88 -10.65 -21.33
N GLN A 652 -26.13 -11.43 -20.28
CA GLN A 652 -27.38 -11.35 -19.53
C GLN A 652 -27.19 -11.53 -18.02
N TYR A 653 -27.76 -10.60 -17.27
CA TYR A 653 -27.91 -10.65 -15.82
C TYR A 653 -29.34 -11.05 -15.44
N GLU A 654 -29.47 -11.91 -14.43
CA GLU A 654 -30.73 -12.25 -13.76
C GLU A 654 -30.78 -11.58 -12.38
N PHE A 655 -31.91 -10.95 -12.07
CA PHE A 655 -32.20 -10.35 -10.77
C PHE A 655 -33.28 -11.15 -10.05
N SER A 656 -32.98 -11.65 -8.85
CA SER A 656 -33.90 -12.49 -8.11
C SER A 656 -33.89 -12.22 -6.60
N VAL A 657 -34.96 -12.66 -5.95
CA VAL A 657 -35.17 -12.53 -4.50
C VAL A 657 -35.66 -13.82 -3.88
N ALA A 658 -35.35 -14.05 -2.61
CA ALA A 658 -35.91 -15.14 -1.81
C ALA A 658 -36.02 -14.74 -0.33
N SER A 659 -37.01 -15.23 0.39
CA SER A 659 -36.96 -15.15 1.87
C SER A 659 -35.78 -15.98 2.39
N VAL A 660 -35.02 -15.44 3.35
CA VAL A 660 -33.90 -16.16 3.99
C VAL A 660 -34.37 -17.42 4.72
N LYS A 661 -35.64 -17.49 5.15
CA LYS A 661 -36.24 -18.69 5.75
C LYS A 661 -36.52 -19.81 4.74
N THR A 662 -36.75 -19.47 3.48
CA THR A 662 -37.05 -20.41 2.39
C THR A 662 -36.25 -20.10 1.13
N PRO A 663 -34.90 -20.16 1.18
CA PRO A 663 -34.04 -19.69 0.09
C PRO A 663 -34.21 -20.50 -1.20
N ALA A 664 -34.73 -21.73 -1.12
CA ALA A 664 -35.08 -22.55 -2.27
C ALA A 664 -36.27 -22.02 -3.09
N GLN A 665 -37.13 -21.16 -2.51
CA GLN A 665 -38.27 -20.55 -3.18
C GLN A 665 -37.87 -19.21 -3.84
N ARG A 666 -36.82 -19.24 -4.66
CA ARG A 666 -36.32 -18.06 -5.37
C ARG A 666 -37.32 -17.57 -6.43
N ALA A 667 -37.56 -16.26 -6.45
CA ALA A 667 -38.40 -15.60 -7.45
C ALA A 667 -37.55 -14.69 -8.34
N VAL A 668 -37.55 -14.94 -9.66
CA VAL A 668 -36.89 -14.07 -10.63
C VAL A 668 -37.75 -12.83 -10.88
N VAL A 669 -37.18 -11.66 -10.60
CA VAL A 669 -37.84 -10.37 -10.82
C VAL A 669 -37.70 -9.99 -12.29
N GLY A 670 -36.48 -9.98 -12.83
CA GLY A 670 -36.25 -9.67 -14.24
C GLY A 670 -34.82 -9.92 -14.70
N TYR A 671 -34.54 -9.49 -15.93
CA TYR A 671 -33.24 -9.64 -16.57
C TYR A 671 -32.78 -8.30 -17.13
N ALA A 672 -31.47 -8.12 -17.22
CA ALA A 672 -30.85 -6.99 -17.91
C ALA A 672 -29.75 -7.47 -18.85
N ASP A 673 -29.62 -6.80 -20.00
CA ASP A 673 -28.54 -7.03 -20.95
C ASP A 673 -27.26 -6.34 -20.45
N SER A 674 -26.10 -7.01 -20.51
CA SER A 674 -24.86 -6.44 -19.99
C SER A 674 -24.34 -5.23 -20.76
N ARG A 675 -24.83 -5.00 -21.98
CA ARG A 675 -24.55 -3.77 -22.74
C ARG A 675 -25.13 -2.52 -22.08
N ILE A 676 -26.15 -2.67 -21.22
CA ILE A 676 -26.71 -1.55 -20.44
C ILE A 676 -25.66 -0.97 -19.51
N VAL A 677 -24.74 -1.80 -18.99
CA VAL A 677 -23.63 -1.39 -18.10
C VAL A 677 -22.28 -1.51 -18.80
N SER A 678 -22.26 -1.37 -20.13
CA SER A 678 -21.03 -1.28 -20.93
C SER A 678 -20.96 0.07 -21.64
N GLY A 679 -19.79 0.71 -21.62
CA GLY A 679 -19.51 1.89 -22.43
C GLY A 679 -20.25 3.17 -22.01
N ASP A 680 -20.51 4.02 -23.01
CA ASP A 680 -21.19 5.32 -22.88
C ASP A 680 -20.64 6.21 -21.75
N THR A 681 -21.43 6.48 -20.70
CA THR A 681 -21.03 7.33 -19.57
C THR A 681 -19.90 6.73 -18.73
N GLY A 682 -19.68 5.41 -18.84
CA GLY A 682 -18.62 4.67 -18.15
C GLY A 682 -17.50 4.21 -19.07
N ARG A 683 -17.18 4.93 -20.15
CA ARG A 683 -16.10 4.59 -21.10
C ARG A 683 -14.75 4.23 -20.46
N PHE A 684 -14.43 4.77 -19.29
CA PHE A 684 -13.15 4.57 -18.60
C PHE A 684 -13.23 3.69 -17.34
N THR A 685 -14.42 3.17 -17.02
CA THR A 685 -14.69 2.39 -15.80
C THR A 685 -15.27 1.01 -16.13
N GLY A 686 -15.48 0.19 -15.11
CA GLY A 686 -16.17 -1.10 -15.18
C GLY A 686 -17.34 -1.15 -14.21
N THR A 687 -18.25 -2.09 -14.44
CA THR A 687 -19.45 -2.32 -13.64
C THR A 687 -19.07 -2.71 -12.23
N LEU A 688 -19.71 -2.07 -11.27
CA LEU A 688 -19.65 -2.36 -9.86
C LEU A 688 -20.90 -3.14 -9.45
N VAL A 689 -20.77 -4.04 -8.49
CA VAL A 689 -21.88 -4.80 -7.93
C VAL A 689 -21.94 -4.52 -6.43
N GLY A 690 -23.10 -4.20 -5.88
CA GLY A 690 -23.15 -3.82 -4.47
C GLY A 690 -24.53 -3.56 -3.91
N VAL A 691 -24.55 -2.84 -2.80
CA VAL A 691 -25.74 -2.50 -2.01
C VAL A 691 -25.94 -0.99 -1.93
N TYR A 692 -27.19 -0.57 -1.82
CA TYR A 692 -27.56 0.83 -1.62
C TYR A 692 -28.75 0.97 -0.67
N ALA A 693 -28.90 2.17 -0.10
CA ALA A 693 -30.08 2.58 0.67
C ALA A 693 -30.41 4.05 0.40
N THR A 694 -31.68 4.39 0.21
CA THR A 694 -32.10 5.75 -0.13
C THR A 694 -33.54 6.05 0.30
N SER A 695 -33.82 7.33 0.57
CA SER A 695 -35.19 7.83 0.70
C SER A 695 -35.80 8.31 -0.62
N ASN A 696 -35.08 8.22 -1.74
CA ASN A 696 -35.48 8.70 -3.07
C ASN A 696 -36.00 10.17 -3.06
N GLY A 697 -35.40 11.03 -2.23
CA GLY A 697 -35.77 12.43 -2.04
C GLY A 697 -36.85 12.65 -0.97
N GLY A 698 -37.34 11.59 -0.35
CA GLY A 698 -38.34 11.62 0.71
C GLY A 698 -37.77 11.79 2.12
N SER A 699 -38.66 11.74 3.11
CA SER A 699 -38.33 11.88 4.55
C SER A 699 -37.96 10.56 5.23
N GLY A 700 -37.62 9.53 4.44
CA GLY A 700 -37.26 8.23 4.93
C GLY A 700 -35.97 8.23 5.75
N THR A 701 -35.93 7.44 6.82
CA THR A 701 -34.80 7.37 7.76
C THR A 701 -34.49 5.94 8.21
N ILE A 702 -35.24 4.94 7.74
CA ILE A 702 -35.04 3.56 8.18
C ILE A 702 -33.72 3.01 7.65
N ASP A 703 -32.87 2.52 8.55
CA ASP A 703 -31.63 1.84 8.20
C ASP A 703 -31.90 0.46 7.58
N ALA A 704 -31.05 0.04 6.65
CA ALA A 704 -31.00 -1.33 6.14
C ALA A 704 -29.80 -2.07 6.73
N TYR A 705 -29.95 -3.36 7.04
CA TYR A 705 -28.89 -4.19 7.59
C TYR A 705 -28.54 -5.31 6.61
N ILE A 706 -27.28 -5.33 6.18
CA ILE A 706 -26.76 -6.22 5.16
C ILE A 706 -25.96 -7.34 5.83
N SER A 707 -26.23 -8.59 5.50
CA SER A 707 -25.48 -9.76 5.98
C SER A 707 -25.22 -10.75 4.85
N ASN A 708 -24.38 -11.76 5.10
CA ASN A 708 -24.06 -12.82 4.15
C ASN A 708 -23.65 -12.28 2.76
N TRP A 709 -22.74 -11.31 2.73
CA TRP A 709 -22.24 -10.74 1.48
C TRP A 709 -21.38 -11.76 0.75
N ARG A 710 -21.82 -12.15 -0.45
CA ARG A 710 -21.15 -13.18 -1.24
C ARG A 710 -20.96 -12.74 -2.68
N TYR A 711 -19.79 -13.02 -3.21
CA TYR A 711 -19.48 -12.95 -4.64
C TYR A 711 -18.71 -14.19 -5.02
N GLU A 712 -19.26 -14.98 -5.94
CA GLU A 712 -18.64 -16.20 -6.43
C GLU A 712 -18.42 -16.09 -7.94
N GLY A 713 -17.15 -16.03 -8.37
CA GLY A 713 -16.77 -16.15 -9.76
C GLY A 713 -17.03 -17.56 -10.28
N GLN A 714 -17.75 -17.67 -11.40
CA GLN A 714 -18.17 -18.95 -12.00
C GLN A 714 -17.49 -19.22 -13.35
N GLY A 715 -16.80 -18.23 -13.91
CA GLY A 715 -16.07 -18.41 -15.15
C GLY A 715 -15.74 -17.11 -15.86
N GLN A 716 -14.76 -17.24 -16.75
CA GLN A 716 -14.21 -16.16 -17.55
C GLN A 716 -14.38 -16.50 -19.03
N LYS A 717 -14.95 -15.59 -19.82
CA LYS A 717 -14.87 -15.69 -21.27
C LYS A 717 -13.53 -15.14 -21.72
N ILE A 718 -12.82 -15.91 -22.55
CA ILE A 718 -11.48 -15.59 -23.01
C ILE A 718 -11.33 -15.68 -24.54
N ASN A 719 -12.39 -16.07 -25.26
CA ASN A 719 -12.43 -16.20 -26.72
C ASN A 719 -13.83 -16.02 -27.30
#